data_AF-A0A818VJH7-F1
#
_entry.id   AF-A0A818VJH7-F1
#
_cell.length_a   1.000
_cell.length_b   1.000
_cell.length_c   1.000
_cell.angle_alpha   90.00
_cell.angle_beta   90.00
_cell.angle_gamma   90.00
#
_symmetry.space_group_name_H-M   'P 1'
#
loop_
_entity.id
_entity.type
_entity.pdbx_description
1 polymer ?
#
loop_
_entity_poly.entity_id
_entity_poly.type
_entity_poly.pdbx_seq_one_letter_code
_entity_poly.pdbx_strand_id
1 'polypeptide(L)'
;MPRKESAALGKNILGLTLEVPKESVEHNHSENGIPDVCIERLQEEFKQLDCTDKQKDRMEEFFNSKRAIGELKHDDLVNICELGQGNGGIVWKVRHKPTDKIMARKSIYLEVKPAVKNQIVRELKVLHQCNSPYIVGFYGTFAAESQINICMEYMDGGSLDLILKKVMRIPEHILGKITVAVLRGLSYLRERHRIMHRDIKPSNILVNHQGEIKLCDFGVSAQLIDSTLQTFIGTRSYMSPERLEGANYGIMSDIWSLGLSLVEMALGRYPIPPPSTKDIDDLFKQDPNGNQPRPEGFGCYKVLAIFELMEWIVNEAPPSLSQTHFSPEFCDFIDRCLKKSTTERADLNTLLHHPFYKRYESESDNQDVASWIRQIYNLIMSNKNNDKQEEDKRPLGAVLGWINLSPTLPDSQDTVEGATAASPPRFIDYNQLMEANRNAQNLQLAHEIVFNKDFQLRLPEYEKGSLGEKVHDTMHTAFWDVLREDLTSDPPRYEHIVKLIGEAKEDLKSLVLPHQINLKNQIDESIDLDTVKRRFEAKEADPHQYTKYFIDTMANLCAQCRDENIAKLRTIDDPTESFRNIMEVLSLMKIDMANFNIRQYRPLLQQQAIDYEKSTFDKFMENQRGMGIDPLASTYKWLERAFNRLKTKDTIGWYQIQTDRITSNSYQTPLTILNEAYSELLLWDPKYSFPETLELDEIRYNQVHIATMRLLILSTIMTVLSHLTGSILRDYESIKNLLKSQMIILLDDFPEKKKLKDILISLSEQVIKTTRDELDKYDKAKIIIDNEENIKDAITAIGQHHVIEHAVFKLLFQRYVGFIHNLLDNPGSSTSLTNVAIPNGLNIVMNEVISTVSSFLRLITYNRMVFNEHYDRIISQLQSSSSSNK
;
A
#
# COMPACT_ATOMS: atom_id res chain seq x y z
N MET A 1 -60.51 -14.25 13.50
CA MET A 1 -59.31 -15.11 13.55
C MET A 1 -58.30 -14.61 12.52
N PRO A 2 -57.19 -13.98 12.93
CA PRO A 2 -56.04 -13.71 12.07
C PRO A 2 -54.83 -14.59 12.44
N ARG A 3 -54.09 -15.00 11.40
CA ARG A 3 -52.86 -15.81 11.46
C ARG A 3 -51.68 -14.96 11.93
N LYS A 4 -50.86 -15.53 12.83
CA LYS A 4 -49.59 -14.97 13.32
C LYS A 4 -48.49 -15.14 12.27
N GLU A 5 -47.84 -14.04 11.87
CA GLU A 5 -46.54 -14.04 11.18
C GLU A 5 -45.43 -13.75 12.19
N SER A 6 -44.33 -14.50 12.10
CA SER A 6 -43.18 -14.52 12.99
C SER A 6 -42.13 -13.47 12.60
N ALA A 7 -41.77 -12.60 13.55
CA ALA A 7 -40.67 -11.65 13.42
C ALA A 7 -39.30 -12.33 13.57
N ALA A 8 -38.37 -12.06 12.64
CA ALA A 8 -36.98 -12.46 12.73
C ALA A 8 -36.17 -11.39 13.49
N LEU A 9 -35.69 -11.74 14.69
CA LEU A 9 -34.72 -10.95 15.47
C LEU A 9 -33.29 -11.33 15.07
N GLY A 10 -32.49 -10.35 14.62
CA GLY A 10 -31.04 -10.48 14.50
C GLY A 10 -30.34 -10.32 15.86
N LYS A 11 -29.38 -11.20 16.17
CA LYS A 11 -28.58 -11.21 17.40
C LYS A 11 -27.17 -10.65 17.16
N ASN A 12 -26.54 -10.07 18.20
CA ASN A 12 -25.12 -9.65 18.25
C ASN A 12 -24.25 -10.69 19.02
N ILE A 13 -22.92 -10.63 18.85
CA ILE A 13 -21.85 -11.59 19.21
C ILE A 13 -21.66 -11.81 20.74
N LEU A 14 -22.34 -11.05 21.62
CA LEU A 14 -22.25 -11.24 23.08
C LEU A 14 -23.59 -11.55 23.79
N GLY A 15 -24.68 -11.82 23.07
CA GLY A 15 -25.86 -12.46 23.65
C GLY A 15 -26.62 -11.70 24.77
N LEU A 16 -26.38 -10.41 25.00
CA LEU A 16 -27.11 -9.62 26.00
C LEU A 16 -28.31 -8.88 25.39
N THR A 17 -29.50 -9.08 25.98
CA THR A 17 -30.76 -8.42 25.61
C THR A 17 -30.83 -7.06 26.30
N LEU A 18 -30.77 -5.96 25.55
CA LEU A 18 -31.15 -4.64 26.05
C LEU A 18 -32.53 -4.28 25.49
N GLU A 19 -33.52 -4.12 26.36
CA GLU A 19 -34.83 -3.57 26.02
C GLU A 19 -34.66 -2.09 25.62
N VAL A 20 -35.08 -1.74 24.40
CA VAL A 20 -35.22 -0.34 23.98
C VAL A 20 -36.57 0.17 24.53
N PRO A 21 -36.61 1.30 25.27
CA PRO A 21 -37.87 1.89 25.71
C PRO A 21 -38.75 2.26 24.51
N LYS A 22 -40.02 1.83 24.55
CA LYS A 22 -41.04 2.26 23.60
C LYS A 22 -41.49 3.67 23.95
N GLU A 23 -41.09 4.66 23.14
CA GLU A 23 -41.87 5.89 23.02
C GLU A 23 -42.73 5.83 21.76
N SER A 24 -44.03 5.97 21.99
CA SER A 24 -45.10 6.01 21.02
C SER A 24 -45.02 7.25 20.15
N VAL A 25 -44.80 7.09 18.85
CA VAL A 25 -45.03 8.14 17.86
C VAL A 25 -46.14 7.69 16.93
N GLU A 26 -47.26 8.40 17.02
CA GLU A 26 -48.48 8.22 16.23
C GLU A 26 -48.18 8.28 14.72
N HIS A 27 -48.78 7.35 13.98
CA HIS A 27 -48.74 7.32 12.53
C HIS A 27 -49.64 8.43 11.97
N ASN A 28 -49.03 9.46 11.37
CA ASN A 28 -49.69 10.25 10.34
C ASN A 28 -49.07 9.94 8.98
N HIS A 29 -49.82 9.16 8.19
CA HIS A 29 -49.60 9.02 6.76
C HIS A 29 -49.94 10.36 6.07
N SER A 30 -48.94 11.04 5.50
CA SER A 30 -49.15 11.96 4.38
C SER A 30 -47.86 12.16 3.59
N GLU A 31 -47.94 11.74 2.32
CA GLU A 31 -47.34 12.25 1.08
C GLU A 31 -45.84 12.61 0.97
N ASN A 32 -45.25 12.10 -0.11
CA ASN A 32 -43.89 12.33 -0.61
C ASN A 32 -43.64 13.79 -1.04
N GLY A 33 -43.53 14.71 -0.08
CA GLY A 33 -43.05 16.07 -0.30
C GLY A 33 -41.72 16.33 0.42
N ILE A 34 -40.78 17.00 -0.25
CA ILE A 34 -39.63 17.63 0.42
C ILE A 34 -40.21 18.63 1.43
N PRO A 35 -39.84 18.61 2.73
CA PRO A 35 -40.36 19.59 3.67
C PRO A 35 -39.90 20.98 3.22
N ASP A 36 -40.87 21.87 2.98
CA ASP A 36 -40.61 23.30 2.79
C ASP A 36 -39.82 23.81 3.99
N VAL A 37 -38.51 23.99 3.81
CA VAL A 37 -37.67 24.63 4.82
C VAL A 37 -38.07 26.10 4.84
N CYS A 38 -38.92 26.51 5.78
CA CYS A 38 -39.37 27.90 5.90
C CYS A 38 -38.17 28.84 6.14
N ILE A 39 -38.02 29.90 5.33
CA ILE A 39 -36.90 30.88 5.44
C ILE A 39 -36.78 31.43 6.86
N GLU A 40 -37.91 31.62 7.54
CA GLU A 40 -37.97 32.16 8.91
C GLU A 40 -37.27 31.25 9.93
N ARG A 41 -37.40 29.92 9.80
CA ARG A 41 -36.68 28.96 10.67
C ARG A 41 -35.18 28.98 10.43
N LEU A 42 -34.74 29.13 9.18
CA LEU A 42 -33.31 29.24 8.84
C LEU A 42 -32.69 30.51 9.40
N GLN A 43 -33.41 31.64 9.34
CA GLN A 43 -32.95 32.89 9.92
C GLN A 43 -32.83 32.83 11.46
N GLU A 44 -33.73 32.09 12.13
CA GLU A 44 -33.59 31.78 13.56
C GLU A 44 -32.43 30.83 13.85
N GLU A 45 -32.20 29.81 13.03
CA GLU A 45 -31.06 28.90 13.14
C GLU A 45 -29.72 29.63 12.96
N PHE A 46 -29.61 30.56 11.99
CA PHE A 46 -28.39 31.34 11.77
C PHE A 46 -28.09 32.33 12.91
N LYS A 47 -29.13 32.87 13.56
CA LYS A 47 -28.96 33.69 14.78
C LYS A 47 -28.36 32.90 15.94
N GLN A 48 -28.57 31.59 15.98
CA GLN A 48 -28.03 30.72 17.03
C GLN A 48 -26.67 30.07 16.65
N LEU A 49 -26.13 30.39 15.47
CA LEU A 49 -24.85 29.84 14.96
C LEU A 49 -23.73 30.90 14.92
N ASP A 50 -23.95 32.09 15.50
CA ASP A 50 -23.03 33.24 15.50
C ASP A 50 -22.39 33.48 14.13
N CYS A 51 -23.19 33.39 13.06
CA CYS A 51 -22.74 33.58 11.69
C CYS A 51 -22.56 35.07 11.36
N THR A 52 -21.48 35.43 10.66
CA THR A 52 -21.29 36.78 10.12
C THR A 52 -22.33 37.06 9.02
N ASP A 53 -22.60 38.34 8.73
CA ASP A 53 -23.60 38.69 7.70
C ASP A 53 -23.25 38.12 6.32
N LYS A 54 -21.95 38.11 5.97
CA LYS A 54 -21.50 37.47 4.72
C LYS A 54 -21.66 35.95 4.72
N GLN A 55 -21.50 35.29 5.87
CA GLN A 55 -21.78 33.86 5.98
C GLN A 55 -23.27 33.59 5.78
N LYS A 56 -24.14 34.44 6.33
CA LYS A 56 -25.59 34.35 6.11
C LYS A 56 -25.93 34.53 4.63
N ASP A 57 -25.38 35.55 3.97
CA ASP A 57 -25.62 35.80 2.54
C ASP A 57 -25.26 34.58 1.67
N ARG A 58 -24.09 33.97 1.90
CA ARG A 58 -23.64 32.77 1.17
C ARG A 58 -24.54 31.57 1.44
N MET A 59 -24.96 31.39 2.69
CA MET A 59 -25.86 30.31 3.05
C MET A 59 -27.22 30.52 2.38
N GLU A 60 -27.79 31.72 2.41
CA GLU A 60 -29.04 32.05 1.71
C GLU A 60 -28.94 31.79 0.20
N GLU A 61 -27.82 32.14 -0.44
CA GLU A 61 -27.55 31.82 -1.85
C GLU A 61 -27.56 30.30 -2.10
N PHE A 62 -26.89 29.52 -1.23
CA PHE A 62 -26.90 28.06 -1.30
C PHE A 62 -28.32 27.49 -1.17
N PHE A 63 -29.13 27.99 -0.24
CA PHE A 63 -30.52 27.54 -0.07
C PHE A 63 -31.42 27.87 -1.25
N ASN A 64 -31.27 29.07 -1.82
CA ASN A 64 -32.00 29.46 -3.03
C ASN A 64 -31.63 28.53 -4.20
N SER A 65 -30.34 28.22 -4.35
CA SER A 65 -29.88 27.24 -5.34
C SER A 65 -30.43 25.84 -5.07
N LYS A 66 -30.46 25.40 -3.81
CA LYS A 66 -30.99 24.08 -3.42
C LYS A 66 -32.49 23.96 -3.71
N ARG A 67 -33.27 25.00 -3.43
CA ARG A 67 -34.70 25.04 -3.78
C ARG A 67 -34.94 25.01 -5.27
N ALA A 68 -34.14 25.73 -6.05
CA ALA A 68 -34.25 25.74 -7.51
C ALA A 68 -33.93 24.38 -8.15
N ILE A 69 -33.08 23.57 -7.51
CA ILE A 69 -32.72 22.23 -7.99
C ILE A 69 -33.88 21.24 -7.79
N GLY A 70 -34.55 21.27 -6.64
CA GLY A 70 -35.64 20.33 -6.34
C GLY A 70 -35.16 18.88 -6.19
N GLU A 71 -35.93 17.92 -6.72
CA GLU A 71 -35.57 16.50 -6.68
C GLU A 71 -34.52 16.18 -7.75
N LEU A 72 -33.36 15.66 -7.31
CA LEU A 72 -32.25 15.30 -8.20
C LEU A 72 -32.53 14.00 -8.96
N LYS A 73 -32.37 14.05 -10.28
CA LYS A 73 -32.44 12.89 -11.17
C LYS A 73 -31.11 12.66 -11.86
N HIS A 74 -30.84 11.40 -12.19
CA HIS A 74 -29.61 11.01 -12.86
C HIS A 74 -29.42 11.74 -14.21
N ASP A 75 -30.49 11.81 -15.02
CA ASP A 75 -30.45 12.38 -16.37
C ASP A 75 -30.20 13.89 -16.41
N ASP A 76 -30.44 14.57 -15.30
CA ASP A 76 -30.25 16.03 -15.17
C ASP A 76 -28.78 16.39 -14.88
N LEU A 77 -27.90 15.41 -14.67
CA LEU A 77 -26.50 15.64 -14.33
C LEU A 77 -25.57 15.30 -15.50
N VAL A 78 -24.61 16.18 -15.75
CA VAL A 78 -23.52 15.97 -16.73
C VAL A 78 -22.20 15.92 -16.01
N ASN A 79 -21.46 14.83 -16.16
CA ASN A 79 -20.09 14.72 -15.64
C ASN A 79 -19.16 15.67 -16.40
N ILE A 80 -18.32 16.42 -15.67
CA ILE A 80 -17.31 17.32 -16.22
C ILE A 80 -15.93 16.68 -16.09
N CYS A 81 -15.52 16.32 -14.88
CA CYS A 81 -14.25 15.67 -14.59
C CYS A 81 -14.32 14.91 -13.28
N GLU A 82 -13.41 13.98 -13.07
CA GLU A 82 -13.21 13.34 -11.77
C GLU A 82 -12.52 14.33 -10.81
N LEU A 83 -12.93 14.33 -9.54
CA LEU A 83 -12.32 15.12 -8.46
C LEU A 83 -11.45 14.26 -7.54
N GLY A 84 -11.75 12.97 -7.41
CA GLY A 84 -10.94 12.00 -6.69
C GLY A 84 -11.66 10.68 -6.42
N GLN A 85 -10.88 9.67 -6.05
CA GLN A 85 -11.34 8.32 -5.71
C GLN A 85 -10.82 7.94 -4.32
N GLY A 86 -11.69 7.40 -3.45
CA GLY A 86 -11.33 6.92 -2.12
C GLY A 86 -12.11 5.69 -1.69
N ASN A 87 -11.89 5.23 -0.44
CA ASN A 87 -12.53 4.02 0.13
C ASN A 87 -14.07 4.04 0.06
N GLY A 88 -14.68 5.22 -0.05
CA GLY A 88 -16.12 5.42 -0.11
C GLY A 88 -16.68 5.70 -1.51
N GLY A 89 -15.95 5.41 -2.59
CA GLY A 89 -16.41 5.62 -3.98
C GLY A 89 -15.73 6.76 -4.71
N ILE A 90 -16.26 7.12 -5.89
CA ILE A 90 -15.68 8.12 -6.80
C ILE A 90 -16.44 9.44 -6.68
N VAL A 91 -15.73 10.57 -6.67
CA VAL A 91 -16.30 11.92 -6.64
C VAL A 91 -16.12 12.59 -8.00
N TRP A 92 -17.23 13.01 -8.60
CA TRP A 92 -17.28 13.69 -9.89
C TRP A 92 -17.64 15.16 -9.73
N LYS A 93 -17.01 16.03 -10.50
CA LYS A 93 -17.54 17.37 -10.78
C LYS A 93 -18.65 17.21 -11.79
N VAL A 94 -19.85 17.66 -11.46
CA VAL A 94 -21.03 17.55 -12.31
C VAL A 94 -21.71 18.89 -12.48
N ARG A 95 -22.44 19.04 -13.58
CA ARG A 95 -23.30 20.19 -13.87
C ARG A 95 -24.75 19.73 -13.95
N HIS A 96 -25.61 20.36 -13.18
CA HIS A 96 -27.06 20.19 -13.26
C HIS A 96 -27.60 20.96 -14.46
N LYS A 97 -28.11 20.27 -15.48
CA LYS A 97 -28.59 20.89 -16.72
C LYS A 97 -29.70 21.94 -16.49
N PRO A 98 -30.72 21.68 -15.65
CA PRO A 98 -31.82 22.63 -15.48
C PRO A 98 -31.43 23.96 -14.85
N THR A 99 -30.47 23.97 -13.93
CA THR A 99 -30.07 25.17 -13.17
C THR A 99 -28.67 25.69 -13.50
N ASP A 100 -27.95 24.99 -14.38
CA ASP A 100 -26.53 25.18 -14.70
C ASP A 100 -25.59 25.13 -13.47
N LYS A 101 -26.07 24.60 -12.33
CA LYS A 101 -25.30 24.59 -11.08
C LYS A 101 -24.22 23.52 -11.12
N ILE A 102 -23.00 23.90 -10.76
CA ILE A 102 -21.88 22.99 -10.55
C ILE A 102 -21.96 22.36 -9.15
N MET A 103 -21.80 21.05 -9.09
CA MET A 103 -21.86 20.25 -7.87
C MET A 103 -20.74 19.22 -7.84
N ALA A 104 -20.43 18.70 -6.66
CA ALA A 104 -19.67 17.48 -6.50
C ALA A 104 -20.65 16.31 -6.27
N ARG A 105 -20.49 15.21 -7.02
CA ARG A 105 -21.31 14.00 -6.92
C ARG A 105 -20.44 12.84 -6.47
N LYS A 106 -20.66 12.36 -5.25
CA LYS A 106 -20.03 11.14 -4.74
C LYS A 106 -20.89 9.93 -5.06
N SER A 107 -20.34 9.00 -5.83
CA SER A 107 -21.01 7.77 -6.27
C SER A 107 -20.46 6.59 -5.47
N ILE A 108 -21.33 5.99 -4.66
CA ILE A 108 -21.01 4.85 -3.78
C ILE A 108 -21.68 3.60 -4.34
N TYR A 109 -20.91 2.56 -4.64
CA TYR A 109 -21.47 1.27 -5.08
C TYR A 109 -21.87 0.41 -3.88
N LEU A 110 -23.10 -0.10 -3.87
CA LEU A 110 -23.65 -0.89 -2.77
C LEU A 110 -24.52 -2.03 -3.31
N GLU A 111 -24.02 -3.27 -3.21
CA GLU A 111 -24.80 -4.48 -3.46
C GLU A 111 -25.58 -4.92 -2.22
N VAL A 112 -26.69 -4.25 -1.98
CA VAL A 112 -27.57 -4.55 -0.84
C VAL A 112 -29.01 -4.70 -1.28
N LYS A 113 -29.79 -5.46 -0.50
CA LYS A 113 -31.22 -5.63 -0.73
C LYS A 113 -31.91 -4.25 -0.76
N PRO A 114 -32.98 -4.05 -1.57
CA PRO A 114 -33.68 -2.77 -1.68
C PRO A 114 -34.14 -2.18 -0.34
N ALA A 115 -34.48 -3.02 0.64
CA ALA A 115 -34.85 -2.58 1.98
C ALA A 115 -33.69 -1.87 2.72
N VAL A 116 -32.47 -2.39 2.62
CA VAL A 116 -31.25 -1.79 3.19
C VAL A 116 -30.90 -0.51 2.45
N LYS A 117 -31.01 -0.52 1.11
CA LYS A 117 -30.82 0.69 0.29
C LYS A 117 -31.77 1.83 0.70
N ASN A 118 -33.04 1.51 0.95
CA ASN A 118 -34.04 2.48 1.41
C ASN A 118 -33.82 2.92 2.87
N GLN A 119 -33.19 2.09 3.70
CA GLN A 119 -32.76 2.48 5.04
C GLN A 119 -31.58 3.46 4.95
N ILE A 120 -30.57 3.16 4.13
CA ILE A 120 -29.42 4.03 3.87
C ILE A 120 -29.87 5.40 3.36
N VAL A 121 -30.76 5.45 2.37
CA VAL A 121 -31.30 6.71 1.84
C VAL A 121 -32.09 7.48 2.91
N ARG A 122 -32.76 6.79 3.84
CA ARG A 122 -33.43 7.42 4.99
C ARG A 122 -32.43 7.99 6.00
N GLU A 123 -31.34 7.27 6.30
CA GLU A 123 -30.28 7.73 7.20
C GLU A 123 -29.52 8.94 6.61
N LEU A 124 -29.32 8.96 5.28
CA LEU A 124 -28.77 10.12 4.55
C LEU A 124 -29.67 11.37 4.60
N LYS A 125 -30.95 11.26 5.00
CA LYS A 125 -31.82 12.45 5.19
C LYS A 125 -31.29 13.38 6.27
N VAL A 126 -30.54 12.87 7.24
CA VAL A 126 -29.91 13.70 8.29
C VAL A 126 -28.96 14.73 7.67
N LEU A 127 -28.30 14.41 6.54
CA LEU A 127 -27.45 15.36 5.82
C LEU A 127 -28.22 16.58 5.29
N HIS A 128 -29.53 16.47 5.00
CA HIS A 128 -30.34 17.63 4.60
C HIS A 128 -30.49 18.67 5.73
N GLN A 129 -30.36 18.23 6.98
CA GLN A 129 -30.49 19.06 8.17
C GLN A 129 -29.13 19.64 8.61
N CYS A 130 -28.02 19.14 8.05
CA CYS A 130 -26.68 19.64 8.35
C CYS A 130 -26.37 20.92 7.55
N ASN A 131 -26.87 22.05 8.02
CA ASN A 131 -26.64 23.36 7.41
C ASN A 131 -25.77 24.26 8.30
N SER A 132 -24.50 24.45 7.93
CA SER A 132 -23.55 25.28 8.67
C SER A 132 -22.50 25.84 7.69
N PRO A 133 -21.96 27.04 7.94
CA PRO A 133 -20.90 27.59 7.09
C PRO A 133 -19.58 26.79 7.16
N TYR A 134 -19.48 25.83 8.09
CA TYR A 134 -18.32 24.96 8.28
C TYR A 134 -18.55 23.50 7.86
N ILE A 135 -19.72 23.18 7.30
CA ILE A 135 -20.08 21.85 6.81
C ILE A 135 -20.41 21.95 5.32
N VAL A 136 -19.90 21.01 4.53
CA VAL A 136 -20.14 20.99 3.09
C VAL A 136 -21.64 20.85 2.81
N GLY A 137 -22.19 21.85 2.12
CA GLY A 137 -23.59 21.96 1.76
C GLY A 137 -24.08 20.75 0.96
N PHE A 138 -25.23 20.22 1.35
CA PHE A 138 -25.81 19.03 0.74
C PHE A 138 -27.05 19.37 -0.10
N TYR A 139 -27.04 19.01 -1.39
CA TYR A 139 -28.16 19.24 -2.29
C TYR A 139 -29.19 18.12 -2.21
N GLY A 140 -28.75 16.86 -2.26
CA GLY A 140 -29.64 15.71 -2.16
C GLY A 140 -28.98 14.40 -2.57
N THR A 141 -29.74 13.32 -2.47
CA THR A 141 -29.33 11.97 -2.83
C THR A 141 -30.29 11.32 -3.79
N PHE A 142 -29.76 10.46 -4.67
CA PHE A 142 -30.59 9.61 -5.50
C PHE A 142 -29.89 8.27 -5.75
N ALA A 143 -30.70 7.25 -6.04
CA ALA A 143 -30.22 5.93 -6.39
C ALA A 143 -30.29 5.75 -7.92
N ALA A 144 -29.18 5.37 -8.54
CA ALA A 144 -29.12 5.03 -9.96
C ALA A 144 -28.12 3.89 -10.17
N GLU A 145 -28.42 2.94 -11.05
CA GLU A 145 -27.46 1.92 -11.52
C GLU A 145 -26.70 1.18 -10.40
N SER A 146 -27.41 0.66 -9.39
CA SER A 146 -26.82 0.00 -8.20
C SER A 146 -25.86 0.87 -7.36
N GLN A 147 -25.82 2.17 -7.62
CA GLN A 147 -25.07 3.16 -6.85
C GLN A 147 -26.01 4.07 -6.05
N ILE A 148 -25.47 4.62 -4.98
CA ILE A 148 -26.04 5.73 -4.22
C ILE A 148 -25.21 6.97 -4.56
N ASN A 149 -25.88 8.00 -5.08
CA ASN A 149 -25.24 9.24 -5.47
C ASN A 149 -25.59 10.31 -4.43
N ILE A 150 -24.56 10.98 -3.92
CA ILE A 150 -24.65 12.08 -2.96
C ILE A 150 -24.18 13.34 -3.67
N CYS A 151 -25.09 14.30 -3.90
CA CYS A 151 -24.76 15.59 -4.51
C CYS A 151 -24.54 16.65 -3.44
N MET A 152 -23.37 17.25 -3.45
CA MET A 152 -22.89 18.24 -2.49
C MET A 152 -22.33 19.48 -3.20
N GLU A 153 -22.12 20.55 -2.45
CA GLU A 153 -21.50 21.76 -2.97
C GLU A 153 -20.08 21.47 -3.49
N TYR A 154 -19.73 22.13 -4.59
CA TYR A 154 -18.42 22.01 -5.18
C TYR A 154 -17.46 23.03 -4.54
N MET A 155 -16.40 22.53 -3.92
CA MET A 155 -15.34 23.32 -3.30
C MET A 155 -14.15 23.42 -4.28
N ASP A 156 -14.03 24.56 -4.95
CA ASP A 156 -13.13 24.74 -6.09
C ASP A 156 -11.63 24.84 -5.74
N GLY A 157 -11.28 25.00 -4.46
CA GLY A 157 -9.91 24.89 -3.94
C GLY A 157 -9.51 23.45 -3.61
N GLY A 158 -10.46 22.50 -3.66
CA GLY A 158 -10.22 21.09 -3.35
C GLY A 158 -9.99 20.85 -1.85
N SER A 159 -9.43 19.68 -1.55
CA SER A 159 -9.08 19.25 -0.20
C SER A 159 -7.67 19.71 0.22
N LEU A 160 -7.43 19.84 1.53
CA LEU A 160 -6.14 20.29 2.05
C LEU A 160 -5.00 19.32 1.76
N ASP A 161 -5.25 18.01 1.57
CA ASP A 161 -4.20 17.06 1.14
C ASP A 161 -3.71 17.34 -0.28
N LEU A 162 -4.60 17.74 -1.20
CA LEU A 162 -4.23 18.13 -2.56
C LEU A 162 -3.39 19.40 -2.54
N ILE A 163 -3.72 20.37 -1.67
CA ILE A 163 -2.94 21.58 -1.48
C ILE A 163 -1.56 21.23 -0.88
N LEU A 164 -1.51 20.37 0.12
CA LEU A 164 -0.26 19.94 0.79
C LEU A 164 0.69 19.19 -0.16
N LYS A 165 0.18 18.56 -1.22
CA LYS A 165 1.00 17.98 -2.30
C LYS A 165 1.67 19.03 -3.20
N LYS A 166 1.21 20.29 -3.16
CA LYS A 166 1.69 21.38 -4.01
C LYS A 166 2.58 22.38 -3.28
N VAL A 167 2.37 22.55 -1.98
CA VAL A 167 3.21 23.39 -1.12
C VAL A 167 4.09 22.56 -0.20
N MET A 168 5.20 23.13 0.28
CA MET A 168 6.01 22.43 1.28
C MET A 168 5.29 22.30 2.61
N ARG A 169 4.65 23.36 3.10
CA ARG A 169 3.93 23.38 4.38
C ARG A 169 2.84 24.44 4.36
N ILE A 170 1.87 24.34 5.27
CA ILE A 170 0.84 25.35 5.45
C ILE A 170 1.28 26.31 6.59
N PRO A 171 1.26 27.64 6.36
CA PRO A 171 1.65 28.60 7.38
C PRO A 171 0.76 28.55 8.63
N GLU A 172 1.33 28.80 9.81
CA GLU A 172 0.61 28.74 11.10
C GLU A 172 -0.63 29.64 11.13
N HIS A 173 -0.58 30.84 10.55
CA HIS A 173 -1.72 31.74 10.53
C HIS A 173 -2.91 31.20 9.72
N ILE A 174 -2.63 30.43 8.65
CA ILE A 174 -3.66 29.72 7.88
C ILE A 174 -4.18 28.52 8.67
N LEU A 175 -3.29 27.77 9.32
CA LEU A 175 -3.66 26.67 10.22
C LEU A 175 -4.57 27.14 11.35
N GLY A 176 -4.34 28.34 11.90
CA GLY A 176 -5.21 28.96 12.89
C GLY A 176 -6.65 29.11 12.39
N LYS A 177 -6.84 29.59 11.15
CA LYS A 177 -8.18 29.72 10.54
C LYS A 177 -8.81 28.35 10.21
N ILE A 178 -8.02 27.37 9.78
CA ILE A 178 -8.46 25.99 9.59
C ILE A 178 -8.94 25.40 10.92
N THR A 179 -8.18 25.56 12.00
CA THR A 179 -8.53 25.09 13.35
C THR A 179 -9.86 25.68 13.82
N VAL A 180 -10.08 26.99 13.62
CA VAL A 180 -11.36 27.63 13.96
C VAL A 180 -12.52 26.98 13.21
N ALA A 181 -12.38 26.82 11.88
CA ALA A 181 -13.43 26.22 11.05
C ALA A 181 -13.72 24.76 11.45
N VAL A 182 -12.70 23.94 11.66
CA VAL A 182 -12.87 22.53 12.05
C VAL A 182 -13.53 22.41 13.43
N LEU A 183 -13.10 23.18 14.43
CA LEU A 183 -13.70 23.14 15.77
C LEU A 183 -15.16 23.63 15.76
N ARG A 184 -15.49 24.68 15.00
CA ARG A 184 -16.88 25.13 14.82
C ARG A 184 -17.73 24.10 14.09
N GLY A 185 -17.18 23.43 13.08
CA GLY A 185 -17.83 22.30 12.39
C GLY A 185 -18.10 21.11 13.32
N LEU A 186 -17.12 20.71 14.13
CA LEU A 186 -17.25 19.64 15.12
C LEU A 186 -18.25 19.98 16.22
N SER A 187 -18.25 21.22 16.73
CA SER A 187 -19.23 21.72 17.71
C SER A 187 -20.64 21.67 17.13
N TYR A 188 -20.81 22.16 15.90
CA TYR A 188 -22.09 22.08 15.20
C TYR A 188 -22.62 20.65 15.10
N LEU A 189 -21.81 19.71 14.60
CA LEU A 189 -22.20 18.30 14.45
C LEU A 189 -22.57 17.65 15.80
N ARG A 190 -21.80 17.94 16.86
CA ARG A 190 -22.01 17.38 18.19
C ARG A 190 -23.24 17.96 18.90
N GLU A 191 -23.41 19.28 18.85
CA GLU A 191 -24.43 19.97 19.64
C GLU A 191 -25.80 19.90 18.99
N ARG A 192 -25.86 20.09 17.66
CA ARG A 192 -27.13 20.13 16.91
C ARG A 192 -27.62 18.75 16.50
N HIS A 193 -26.70 17.88 16.09
CA HIS A 193 -27.05 16.60 15.47
C HIS A 193 -26.63 15.37 16.28
N ARG A 194 -25.84 15.54 17.36
CA ARG A 194 -25.25 14.45 18.15
C ARG A 194 -24.40 13.49 17.30
N ILE A 195 -23.79 14.00 16.22
CA ILE A 195 -22.96 13.25 15.28
C ILE A 195 -21.47 13.44 15.63
N MET A 196 -20.71 12.36 15.54
CA MET A 196 -19.24 12.39 15.53
C MET A 196 -18.74 12.27 14.09
N HIS A 197 -17.63 12.92 13.75
CA HIS A 197 -17.10 12.89 12.39
C HIS A 197 -16.45 11.55 12.05
N ARG A 198 -15.57 11.05 12.92
CA ARG A 198 -14.86 9.75 12.86
C ARG A 198 -13.78 9.59 11.78
N ASP A 199 -13.50 10.61 10.98
CA ASP A 199 -12.53 10.54 9.88
C ASP A 199 -11.95 11.93 9.56
N ILE A 200 -11.60 12.71 10.58
CA ILE A 200 -10.92 14.00 10.38
C ILE A 200 -9.51 13.74 9.84
N LYS A 201 -9.21 14.32 8.68
CA LYS A 201 -7.91 14.26 8.00
C LYS A 201 -7.85 15.35 6.92
N PRO A 202 -6.66 15.73 6.40
CA PRO A 202 -6.55 16.79 5.39
C PRO A 202 -7.40 16.56 4.13
N SER A 203 -7.65 15.31 3.72
CA SER A 203 -8.51 15.00 2.56
C SER A 203 -10.01 15.21 2.79
N ASN A 204 -10.46 15.35 4.04
CA ASN A 204 -11.86 15.61 4.39
C ASN A 204 -12.10 17.07 4.84
N ILE A 205 -11.10 17.95 4.69
CA ILE A 205 -11.21 19.38 4.94
C ILE A 205 -11.09 20.09 3.58
N LEU A 206 -12.19 20.68 3.12
CA LEU A 206 -12.27 21.30 1.80
C LEU A 206 -12.21 22.83 1.89
N VAL A 207 -11.63 23.46 0.87
CA VAL A 207 -11.51 24.91 0.76
C VAL A 207 -11.94 25.42 -0.61
N ASN A 208 -12.25 26.72 -0.70
CA ASN A 208 -12.61 27.37 -1.96
C ASN A 208 -11.91 28.73 -2.13
N HIS A 209 -11.95 29.29 -3.35
CA HIS A 209 -11.32 30.58 -3.68
C HIS A 209 -11.96 31.78 -2.97
N GLN A 210 -13.07 31.59 -2.26
CA GLN A 210 -13.72 32.58 -1.41
C GLN A 210 -13.25 32.51 0.06
N GLY A 211 -12.35 31.58 0.40
CA GLY A 211 -11.78 31.41 1.74
C GLY A 211 -12.66 30.60 2.71
N GLU A 212 -13.71 29.93 2.22
CA GLU A 212 -14.50 29.00 3.05
C GLU A 212 -13.69 27.73 3.34
N ILE A 213 -13.84 27.21 4.55
CA ILE A 213 -13.22 25.98 5.02
C ILE A 213 -14.33 25.11 5.61
N LYS A 214 -14.56 23.94 5.03
CA LYS A 214 -15.71 23.09 5.37
C LYS A 214 -15.35 21.62 5.48
N LEU A 215 -16.00 20.92 6.42
CA LEU A 215 -15.85 19.48 6.62
C LEU A 215 -16.78 18.70 5.68
N CYS A 216 -16.27 17.62 5.10
CA CYS A 216 -17.04 16.62 4.34
C CYS A 216 -16.87 15.21 4.90
N ASP A 217 -17.69 14.26 4.43
CA ASP A 217 -17.53 12.83 4.72
C ASP A 217 -17.55 12.45 6.23
N PHE A 218 -18.45 13.07 6.99
CA PHE A 218 -18.70 12.75 8.40
C PHE A 218 -19.63 11.53 8.57
N GLY A 219 -19.55 10.89 9.76
CA GLY A 219 -19.95 9.51 10.08
C GLY A 219 -21.31 8.95 9.63
N VAL A 220 -22.23 9.76 9.10
CA VAL A 220 -23.48 9.30 8.46
C VAL A 220 -23.21 8.61 7.13
N SER A 221 -22.18 9.01 6.37
CA SER A 221 -21.83 8.38 5.10
C SER A 221 -20.97 7.11 5.26
N ALA A 222 -20.11 7.08 6.29
CA ALA A 222 -19.20 5.96 6.57
C ALA A 222 -19.89 4.74 7.21
N GLN A 223 -20.99 4.93 7.96
CA GLN A 223 -21.79 3.82 8.53
C GLN A 223 -22.54 3.00 7.47
N LEU A 224 -22.77 3.56 6.28
CA LEU A 224 -23.57 2.97 5.21
C LEU A 224 -22.84 1.88 4.42
N ILE A 225 -21.50 1.89 4.46
CA ILE A 225 -20.64 0.97 3.73
C ILE A 225 -20.49 -0.36 4.48
N ASP A 226 -20.56 -0.35 5.81
CA ASP A 226 -20.19 -1.48 6.68
C ASP A 226 -21.24 -1.83 7.74
N SER A 227 -22.48 -2.14 7.32
CA SER A 227 -23.50 -2.71 8.21
C SER A 227 -23.14 -4.07 8.82
N THR A 228 -21.96 -4.61 8.52
CA THR A 228 -21.46 -5.93 8.96
C THR A 228 -20.21 -5.86 9.85
N LEU A 229 -19.58 -4.68 10.03
CA LEU A 229 -18.35 -4.53 10.82
C LEU A 229 -18.37 -3.22 11.61
N GLN A 230 -18.97 -3.23 12.81
CA GLN A 230 -19.05 -2.04 13.67
C GLN A 230 -17.70 -1.61 14.32
N THR A 231 -16.56 -2.22 13.98
CA THR A 231 -15.30 -2.05 14.72
C THR A 231 -14.13 -1.41 13.97
N PHE A 232 -14.22 -1.08 12.66
CA PHE A 232 -13.01 -0.70 11.89
C PHE A 232 -13.20 0.39 10.81
N ILE A 233 -13.86 1.52 11.13
CA ILE A 233 -14.09 2.61 10.15
C ILE A 233 -12.97 3.67 10.21
N GLY A 234 -12.42 4.16 9.09
CA GLY A 234 -11.50 5.32 9.00
C GLY A 234 -10.13 5.02 8.36
N THR A 235 -9.39 6.05 7.91
CA THR A 235 -7.97 5.87 7.55
C THR A 235 -7.18 5.59 8.82
N ARG A 236 -6.69 4.34 8.98
CA ARG A 236 -6.02 3.83 10.21
C ARG A 236 -4.92 4.74 10.76
N SER A 237 -4.28 5.53 9.90
CA SER A 237 -3.25 6.51 10.27
C SER A 237 -3.74 7.58 11.26
N TYR A 238 -4.94 8.14 11.09
CA TYR A 238 -5.42 9.26 11.93
C TYR A 238 -6.26 8.82 13.12
N MET A 239 -6.40 7.51 13.35
CA MET A 239 -7.20 6.98 14.45
C MET A 239 -6.54 7.30 15.80
N SER A 240 -7.37 7.58 16.80
CA SER A 240 -6.92 7.83 18.16
C SER A 240 -6.53 6.52 18.88
N PRO A 241 -5.64 6.58 19.88
CA PRO A 241 -5.17 5.40 20.60
C PRO A 241 -6.32 4.57 21.18
N GLU A 242 -7.27 5.21 21.86
CA GLU A 242 -8.40 4.52 22.49
C GLU A 242 -9.29 3.78 21.47
N ARG A 243 -9.35 4.28 20.24
CA ARG A 243 -10.11 3.67 19.16
C ARG A 243 -9.39 2.46 18.57
N LEU A 244 -8.05 2.50 18.50
CA LEU A 244 -7.23 1.37 18.07
C LEU A 244 -7.23 0.22 19.10
N GLU A 245 -7.36 0.56 20.38
CA GLU A 245 -7.48 -0.40 21.50
C GLU A 245 -8.90 -0.98 21.65
N GLY A 246 -9.88 -0.50 20.86
CA GLY A 246 -11.27 -0.96 20.93
C GLY A 246 -12.06 -0.43 22.13
N ALA A 247 -11.56 0.60 22.83
CA ALA A 247 -12.25 1.21 23.96
C ALA A 247 -13.43 2.09 23.49
N ASN A 248 -14.31 2.44 24.44
CA ASN A 248 -15.39 3.39 24.18
C ASN A 248 -14.80 4.74 23.78
N TYR A 249 -15.16 5.20 22.59
CA TYR A 249 -14.63 6.41 22.00
C TYR A 249 -15.73 7.45 21.76
N GLY A 250 -15.34 8.72 21.76
CA GLY A 250 -16.26 9.85 21.68
C GLY A 250 -15.71 10.96 20.78
N ILE A 251 -16.24 12.18 20.92
CA ILE A 251 -15.74 13.36 20.19
C ILE A 251 -14.23 13.61 20.41
N MET A 252 -13.68 13.14 21.54
CA MET A 252 -12.25 13.23 21.85
C MET A 252 -11.37 12.56 20.78
N SER A 253 -11.89 11.55 20.08
CA SER A 253 -11.17 10.90 19.00
C SER A 253 -11.03 11.80 17.78
N ASP A 254 -12.06 12.61 17.46
CA ASP A 254 -11.98 13.61 16.40
C ASP A 254 -10.97 14.72 16.74
N ILE A 255 -10.83 15.07 18.03
CA ILE A 255 -9.82 16.02 18.52
C ILE A 255 -8.40 15.51 18.30
N TRP A 256 -8.15 14.22 18.55
CA TRP A 256 -6.86 13.60 18.25
C TRP A 256 -6.54 13.67 16.75
N SER A 257 -7.49 13.27 15.90
CA SER A 257 -7.34 13.29 14.45
C SER A 257 -7.11 14.72 13.92
N LEU A 258 -7.74 15.74 14.51
CA LEU A 258 -7.45 17.16 14.24
C LEU A 258 -6.00 17.50 14.60
N GLY A 259 -5.53 17.11 15.79
CA GLY A 259 -4.15 17.33 16.22
C GLY A 259 -3.14 16.77 15.22
N LEU A 260 -3.29 15.50 14.81
CA LEU A 260 -2.40 14.87 13.82
C LEU A 260 -2.44 15.58 12.47
N SER A 261 -3.63 15.96 12.01
CA SER A 261 -3.82 16.68 10.73
C SER A 261 -3.10 18.03 10.74
N LEU A 262 -3.17 18.77 11.86
CA LEU A 262 -2.51 20.06 11.99
C LEU A 262 -0.98 19.92 11.98
N VAL A 263 -0.43 18.91 12.66
CA VAL A 263 1.02 18.65 12.63
C VAL A 263 1.47 18.27 11.21
N GLU A 264 0.71 17.41 10.52
CA GLU A 264 1.02 17.04 9.14
C GLU A 264 1.08 18.25 8.21
N MET A 265 0.07 19.12 8.29
CA MET A 265 -0.01 20.31 7.45
C MET A 265 1.06 21.34 7.81
N ALA A 266 1.43 21.45 9.09
CA ALA A 266 2.48 22.35 9.57
C ALA A 266 3.89 21.93 9.12
N LEU A 267 4.13 20.62 9.02
CA LEU A 267 5.43 20.05 8.65
C LEU A 267 5.53 19.64 7.19
N GLY A 268 4.41 19.60 6.45
CA GLY A 268 4.42 19.11 5.08
C GLY A 268 4.50 17.61 4.93
N ARG A 269 4.41 16.85 6.02
CA ARG A 269 4.61 15.40 5.99
C ARG A 269 3.90 14.75 7.16
N TYR A 270 3.46 13.51 6.94
CA TYR A 270 2.81 12.74 7.98
C TYR A 270 3.73 12.61 9.22
N PRO A 271 3.23 12.89 10.44
CA PRO A 271 4.09 13.18 11.58
C PRO A 271 4.60 11.94 12.33
N ILE A 272 4.27 10.73 11.85
CA ILE A 272 4.69 9.47 12.48
C ILE A 272 5.44 8.63 11.43
N PRO A 273 6.71 8.26 11.68
CA PRO A 273 7.49 8.58 12.87
C PRO A 273 7.90 10.07 12.91
N PRO A 274 8.12 10.65 14.10
CA PRO A 274 8.47 12.06 14.24
C PRO A 274 9.77 12.44 13.48
N PRO A 275 9.84 13.63 12.86
CA PRO A 275 11.08 14.16 12.29
C PRO A 275 12.20 14.28 13.32
N SER A 276 13.46 14.19 12.87
CA SER A 276 14.56 14.69 13.69
C SER A 276 14.52 16.22 13.75
N THR A 277 15.02 16.81 14.84
CA THR A 277 15.08 18.28 14.99
C THR A 277 15.81 18.95 13.83
N LYS A 278 16.85 18.29 13.31
CA LYS A 278 17.65 18.78 12.18
C LYS A 278 16.82 18.85 10.89
N ASP A 279 15.95 17.87 10.64
CA ASP A 279 15.07 17.87 9.47
C ASP A 279 14.06 19.02 9.53
N ILE A 280 13.55 19.33 10.73
CA ILE A 280 12.63 20.46 10.94
C ILE A 280 13.38 21.78 10.71
N ASP A 281 14.57 21.94 11.27
CA ASP A 281 15.38 23.15 11.08
C ASP A 281 15.71 23.39 9.60
N ASP A 282 16.06 22.34 8.86
CA ASP A 282 16.39 22.45 7.44
C ASP A 282 15.14 22.75 6.58
N LEU A 283 13.96 22.22 6.95
CA LEU A 283 12.69 22.60 6.33
C LEU A 283 12.39 24.09 6.48
N PHE A 284 12.54 24.64 7.69
CA PHE A 284 12.23 26.05 7.97
C PHE A 284 13.26 27.02 7.36
N LYS A 285 14.49 26.59 7.11
CA LYS A 285 15.48 27.35 6.33
C LYS A 285 15.07 27.44 4.85
N GLN A 286 14.52 26.36 4.30
CA GLN A 286 14.14 26.30 2.88
C GLN A 286 12.86 27.09 2.60
N ASP A 287 11.85 27.01 3.47
CA ASP A 287 10.62 27.80 3.36
C ASP A 287 10.28 28.56 4.64
N PRO A 288 10.87 29.75 4.83
CA PRO A 288 10.61 30.59 5.99
C PRO A 288 9.14 31.03 6.11
N ASN A 289 8.43 31.15 4.98
CA ASN A 289 7.11 31.79 4.90
C ASN A 289 5.94 30.83 4.63
N GLY A 290 6.19 29.54 4.38
CA GLY A 290 5.16 28.53 4.12
C GLY A 290 4.49 28.65 2.75
N ASN A 291 5.18 29.25 1.77
CA ASN A 291 4.62 29.59 0.46
C ASN A 291 5.49 29.10 -0.71
N GLN A 292 6.47 28.24 -0.45
CA GLN A 292 7.28 27.68 -1.53
C GLN A 292 6.61 26.46 -2.17
N PRO A 293 6.74 26.33 -3.51
CA PRO A 293 6.31 25.12 -4.20
C PRO A 293 7.08 23.93 -3.65
N ARG A 294 6.40 22.79 -3.51
CA ARG A 294 7.03 21.58 -3.02
C ARG A 294 8.10 21.08 -4.02
N PRO A 295 9.37 20.90 -3.61
CA PRO A 295 10.40 20.28 -4.44
C PRO A 295 10.09 18.80 -4.72
N GLU A 296 10.53 18.30 -5.87
CA GLU A 296 10.45 16.86 -6.19
C GLU A 296 11.25 16.04 -5.16
N GLY A 297 10.64 14.96 -4.65
CA GLY A 297 11.23 14.11 -3.60
C GLY A 297 11.09 14.64 -2.16
N PHE A 298 10.53 15.83 -1.94
CA PHE A 298 10.26 16.36 -0.60
C PHE A 298 9.15 15.54 0.10
N GLY A 299 9.45 14.94 1.26
CA GLY A 299 8.52 14.05 1.97
C GLY A 299 8.82 12.56 1.89
N CYS A 300 9.89 12.14 1.19
CA CYS A 300 10.31 10.74 1.10
C CYS A 300 11.00 10.27 2.40
N TYR A 301 10.19 9.97 3.42
CA TYR A 301 10.63 9.44 4.71
C TYR A 301 10.16 8.00 4.90
N LYS A 302 10.75 7.29 5.86
CA LYS A 302 10.39 5.89 6.19
C LYS A 302 8.88 5.75 6.40
N VAL A 303 8.21 5.10 5.45
CA VAL A 303 6.79 4.74 5.57
C VAL A 303 6.71 3.50 6.46
N LEU A 304 6.08 3.64 7.62
CA LEU A 304 5.83 2.50 8.52
C LEU A 304 4.76 1.59 7.92
N ALA A 305 4.90 0.29 8.13
CA ALA A 305 3.81 -0.64 7.87
C ALA A 305 2.62 -0.30 8.79
N ILE A 306 1.40 -0.67 8.37
CA ILE A 306 0.19 -0.23 9.08
C ILE A 306 0.13 -0.67 10.55
N PHE A 307 0.68 -1.85 10.87
CA PHE A 307 0.74 -2.35 12.24
C PHE A 307 1.78 -1.60 13.09
N GLU A 308 2.95 -1.28 12.53
CA GLU A 308 3.98 -0.45 13.19
C GLU A 308 3.45 0.96 13.47
N LEU A 309 2.65 1.51 12.54
CA LEU A 309 2.00 2.81 12.72
C LEU A 309 0.96 2.78 13.85
N MET A 310 0.12 1.76 13.89
CA MET A 310 -0.86 1.58 14.97
C MET A 310 -0.18 1.41 16.32
N GLU A 311 0.89 0.61 16.37
CA GLU A 311 1.73 0.43 17.56
C GLU A 311 2.35 1.74 18.04
N TRP A 312 2.87 2.55 17.11
CA TRP A 312 3.43 3.87 17.45
C TRP A 312 2.38 4.79 18.07
N ILE A 313 1.19 4.85 17.48
CA ILE A 313 0.08 5.67 17.99
C ILE A 313 -0.30 5.25 19.41
N VAL A 314 -0.37 3.95 19.68
CA VAL A 314 -0.79 3.39 20.97
C VAL A 314 0.31 3.48 22.02
N ASN A 315 1.56 3.16 21.69
CA ASN A 315 2.64 2.96 22.67
C ASN A 315 3.67 4.10 22.72
N GLU A 316 4.04 4.69 21.59
CA GLU A 316 5.13 5.69 21.51
C GLU A 316 4.68 7.13 21.79
N ALA A 317 5.60 8.03 22.15
CA ALA A 317 5.23 9.42 22.43
C ALA A 317 4.49 10.07 21.23
N PRO A 318 3.40 10.84 21.48
CA PRO A 318 2.71 11.56 20.42
C PRO A 318 3.64 12.59 19.76
N PRO A 319 3.44 12.90 18.48
CA PRO A 319 4.23 13.92 17.81
C PRO A 319 3.97 15.29 18.45
N SER A 320 5.02 16.11 18.53
CA SER A 320 4.96 17.48 19.07
C SER A 320 5.68 18.46 18.15
N LEU A 321 5.34 19.74 18.26
CA LEU A 321 5.96 20.82 17.50
C LEU A 321 6.98 21.57 18.35
N SER A 322 8.08 22.02 17.73
CA SER A 322 9.11 22.81 18.41
C SER A 322 8.73 24.29 18.52
N GLN A 323 8.89 24.87 19.71
CA GLN A 323 8.72 26.31 19.97
C GLN A 323 9.78 27.17 19.27
N THR A 324 10.79 26.57 18.64
CA THR A 324 11.78 27.30 17.84
C THR A 324 11.18 27.89 16.56
N HIS A 325 10.16 27.23 16.01
CA HIS A 325 9.61 27.53 14.68
C HIS A 325 8.12 27.90 14.69
N PHE A 326 7.42 27.57 15.78
CA PHE A 326 5.99 27.79 15.95
C PHE A 326 5.71 28.59 17.22
N SER A 327 4.56 29.26 17.27
CA SER A 327 4.17 30.00 18.47
C SER A 327 3.95 29.07 19.67
N PRO A 328 4.28 29.51 20.90
CA PRO A 328 4.02 28.72 22.11
C PRO A 328 2.55 28.31 22.24
N GLU A 329 1.63 29.17 21.80
CA GLU A 329 0.21 28.89 21.81
C GLU A 329 -0.18 27.79 20.83
N PHE A 330 0.47 27.71 19.65
CA PHE A 330 0.20 26.64 18.70
C PHE A 330 0.75 25.29 19.19
N CYS A 331 1.97 25.27 19.73
CA CYS A 331 2.55 24.08 20.35
C CYS A 331 1.66 23.55 21.50
N ASP A 332 1.22 24.41 22.43
CA ASP A 332 0.33 24.02 23.53
C ASP A 332 -1.02 23.49 23.03
N PHE A 333 -1.58 24.09 21.97
CA PHE A 333 -2.82 23.61 21.36
C PHE A 333 -2.68 22.18 20.83
N ILE A 334 -1.59 21.88 20.11
CA ILE A 334 -1.30 20.54 19.57
C ILE A 334 -1.07 19.54 20.71
N ASP A 335 -0.29 19.89 21.71
CA ASP A 335 0.04 19.00 22.84
C ASP A 335 -1.22 18.61 23.64
N ARG A 336 -2.19 19.52 23.74
CA ARG A 336 -3.51 19.26 24.35
C ARG A 336 -4.40 18.36 23.50
N CYS A 337 -4.33 18.47 22.18
CA CYS A 337 -5.08 17.62 21.25
C CYS A 337 -4.52 16.18 21.22
N LEU A 338 -3.20 16.03 21.34
CA LEU A 338 -2.48 14.77 21.19
C LEU A 338 -2.15 14.07 22.53
N LYS A 339 -2.86 14.41 23.60
CA LYS A 339 -2.84 13.58 24.82
C LYS A 339 -3.47 12.23 24.52
N LYS A 340 -2.76 11.14 24.83
CA LYS A 340 -3.26 9.78 24.61
C LYS A 340 -4.47 9.46 25.47
N SER A 341 -4.41 9.78 26.77
CA SER A 341 -5.54 9.61 27.65
C SER A 341 -6.69 10.54 27.28
N THR A 342 -7.89 10.00 27.12
CA THR A 342 -9.11 10.78 26.82
C THR A 342 -9.53 11.70 27.97
N THR A 343 -9.08 11.44 29.20
CA THR A 343 -9.35 12.29 30.37
C THR A 343 -8.43 13.52 30.44
N GLU A 344 -7.23 13.41 29.90
CA GLU A 344 -6.25 14.51 29.84
C GLU A 344 -6.36 15.31 28.54
N ARG A 345 -6.86 14.68 27.47
CA ARG A 345 -7.09 15.32 26.17
C ARG A 345 -8.09 16.44 26.34
N ALA A 346 -7.75 17.62 25.82
CA ALA A 346 -8.63 18.77 25.91
C ALA A 346 -9.94 18.50 25.18
N ASP A 347 -11.04 18.82 25.85
CA ASP A 347 -12.36 18.72 25.24
C ASP A 347 -12.63 19.90 24.30
N LEU A 348 -13.69 19.76 23.50
CA LEU A 348 -14.07 20.76 22.52
C LEU A 348 -14.28 22.15 23.14
N ASN A 349 -14.90 22.21 24.32
CA ASN A 349 -15.17 23.47 25.01
C ASN A 349 -13.88 24.16 25.47
N THR A 350 -12.91 23.38 25.97
CA THR A 350 -11.57 23.87 26.35
C THR A 350 -10.84 24.43 25.13
N LEU A 351 -10.89 23.74 23.99
CA LEU A 351 -10.21 24.17 22.77
C LEU A 351 -10.82 25.44 22.16
N LEU A 352 -12.15 25.62 22.23
CA LEU A 352 -12.84 26.86 21.81
C LEU A 352 -12.48 28.09 22.67
N HIS A 353 -11.91 27.88 23.86
CA HIS A 353 -11.42 28.96 24.73
C HIS A 353 -9.89 29.07 24.74
N HIS A 354 -9.19 28.25 23.95
CA HIS A 354 -7.74 28.24 23.91
C HIS A 354 -7.17 29.54 23.32
N PRO A 355 -6.04 30.08 23.84
CA PRO A 355 -5.41 31.30 23.31
C PRO A 355 -5.15 31.25 21.81
N PHE A 356 -4.67 30.11 21.29
CA PHE A 356 -4.49 29.90 19.85
C PHE A 356 -5.79 30.06 19.06
N TYR A 357 -6.89 29.46 19.51
CA TYR A 357 -8.20 29.61 18.86
C TYR A 357 -8.68 31.07 18.93
N LYS A 358 -8.63 31.69 20.12
CA LYS A 358 -9.07 33.08 20.32
C LYS A 358 -8.30 34.10 19.48
N ARG A 359 -7.02 33.83 19.20
CA ARG A 359 -6.20 34.66 18.31
C ARG A 359 -6.75 34.71 16.87
N TYR A 360 -7.27 33.60 16.37
CA TYR A 360 -7.72 33.47 14.98
C TYR A 360 -9.24 33.49 14.81
N GLU A 361 -10.00 33.42 15.91
CA GLU A 361 -11.47 33.48 15.93
C GLU A 361 -12.02 34.80 15.36
N SER A 362 -11.24 35.89 15.42
CA SER A 362 -11.67 37.21 14.95
C SER A 362 -12.19 37.20 13.50
N GLU A 363 -13.31 37.90 13.29
CA GLU A 363 -14.17 37.93 12.09
C GLU A 363 -13.54 38.62 10.86
N SER A 364 -12.23 38.44 10.60
CA SER A 364 -11.74 38.67 9.24
C SER A 364 -12.24 37.52 8.37
N ASP A 365 -12.91 37.83 7.24
CA ASP A 365 -13.66 36.94 6.33
C ASP A 365 -12.83 35.83 5.64
N ASN A 366 -11.82 35.27 6.32
CA ASN A 366 -10.81 34.40 5.77
C ASN A 366 -10.20 34.97 4.48
N GLN A 367 -10.14 36.30 4.35
CA GLN A 367 -9.59 36.97 3.17
C GLN A 367 -8.13 36.60 2.97
N ASP A 368 -7.41 36.37 4.06
CA ASP A 368 -6.02 35.88 4.04
C ASP A 368 -5.96 34.46 3.47
N VAL A 369 -6.90 33.58 3.85
CA VAL A 369 -7.02 32.21 3.30
C VAL A 369 -7.38 32.25 1.82
N ALA A 370 -8.34 33.09 1.42
CA ALA A 370 -8.73 33.26 0.02
C ALA A 370 -7.55 33.76 -0.83
N SER A 371 -6.78 34.72 -0.30
CA SER A 371 -5.60 35.27 -0.97
C SER A 371 -4.50 34.22 -1.09
N TRP A 372 -4.27 33.45 -0.03
CA TRP A 372 -3.30 32.35 0.00
C TRP A 372 -3.65 31.23 -0.99
N ILE A 373 -4.92 30.80 -1.05
CA ILE A 373 -5.39 29.78 -2.02
C ILE A 373 -5.18 30.27 -3.46
N ARG A 374 -5.54 31.52 -3.76
CA ARG A 374 -5.34 32.12 -5.09
C ARG A 374 -3.86 32.23 -5.45
N GLN A 375 -3.01 32.56 -4.48
CA GLN A 375 -1.56 32.61 -4.68
C GLN A 375 -1.00 31.23 -5.05
N ILE A 376 -1.40 30.18 -4.33
CA ILE A 376 -0.99 28.79 -4.63
C ILE A 376 -1.49 28.39 -6.02
N TYR A 377 -2.74 28.69 -6.35
CA TYR A 377 -3.29 28.39 -7.66
C TYR A 377 -2.48 29.05 -8.80
N ASN A 378 -2.13 30.33 -8.63
CA ASN A 378 -1.31 31.05 -9.59
C ASN A 378 0.12 30.49 -9.70
N LEU A 379 0.75 30.10 -8.58
CA LEU A 379 2.06 29.46 -8.57
C LEU A 379 2.07 28.14 -9.36
N ILE A 380 1.02 27.34 -9.22
CA ILE A 380 0.86 26.08 -9.96
C ILE A 380 0.71 26.35 -11.47
N MET A 381 -0.02 27.40 -11.84
CA MET A 381 -0.24 27.74 -13.25
C MET A 381 0.98 28.40 -13.91
N SER A 382 1.81 29.13 -13.16
CA SER A 382 3.03 29.73 -13.69
C SER A 382 4.13 28.71 -14.01
N ASN A 383 4.26 27.63 -13.24
CA ASN A 383 5.28 26.60 -13.50
C ASN A 383 5.01 25.84 -14.81
N LYS A 384 3.73 25.57 -15.13
CA LYS A 384 3.33 24.92 -16.40
C LYS A 384 3.71 25.71 -17.67
N ASN A 385 3.93 27.02 -17.56
CA ASN A 385 4.29 27.87 -18.71
C ASN A 385 5.81 27.94 -18.94
N ASN A 386 6.64 27.68 -17.92
CA ASN A 386 8.10 27.68 -18.05
C ASN A 386 8.62 26.35 -18.60
N ASP A 387 7.97 25.22 -18.29
CA ASP A 387 8.36 23.90 -18.78
C ASP A 387 8.27 23.77 -20.32
N LYS A 388 7.36 24.53 -20.96
CA LYS A 388 7.21 24.56 -22.42
C LYS A 388 8.33 25.29 -23.19
N GLN A 389 9.20 26.07 -22.52
CA GLN A 389 10.29 26.80 -23.18
C GLN A 389 11.67 26.15 -23.03
N GLU A 390 11.86 25.21 -22.08
CA GLU A 390 13.15 24.56 -21.84
C GLU A 390 13.33 23.20 -22.53
N GLU A 391 12.28 22.57 -23.05
CA GLU A 391 12.37 21.27 -23.74
C GLU A 391 13.10 21.32 -25.09
N ASP A 392 13.19 22.49 -25.74
CA ASP A 392 13.69 22.59 -27.12
C ASP A 392 15.23 22.80 -27.24
N LYS A 393 16.00 22.90 -26.15
CA LYS A 393 17.43 23.30 -26.23
C LYS A 393 18.41 22.67 -25.22
N ARG A 394 18.43 21.35 -25.01
CA ARG A 394 19.56 20.70 -24.31
C ARG A 394 20.26 19.63 -25.16
N PRO A 395 21.59 19.70 -25.38
CA PRO A 395 22.34 18.66 -26.08
C PRO A 395 22.48 17.39 -25.21
N LEU A 396 22.55 16.22 -25.88
CA LEU A 396 22.64 14.84 -25.35
C LEU A 396 23.82 14.51 -24.39
N GLY A 397 24.54 15.49 -23.85
CA GLY A 397 25.75 15.30 -23.04
C GLY A 397 25.57 15.11 -21.52
N ALA A 398 24.34 15.13 -20.99
CA ALA A 398 24.09 15.11 -19.54
C ALA A 398 23.62 13.75 -18.97
N VAL A 399 23.81 12.65 -19.72
CA VAL A 399 23.18 11.34 -19.48
C VAL A 399 23.93 10.44 -18.46
N LEU A 400 24.99 10.90 -17.79
CA LEU A 400 25.87 10.02 -16.98
C LEU A 400 25.98 10.37 -15.48
N GLY A 401 24.99 11.06 -14.90
CA GLY A 401 25.04 11.58 -13.52
C GLY A 401 24.51 10.68 -12.38
N TRP A 402 23.92 9.51 -12.64
CA TRP A 402 22.96 8.92 -11.68
C TRP A 402 23.19 7.41 -11.42
N ILE A 403 24.16 7.06 -10.56
CA ILE A 403 24.04 5.84 -9.72
C ILE A 403 23.69 6.37 -8.33
N ASN A 404 22.38 6.41 -8.06
CA ASN A 404 21.80 6.45 -6.73
C ASN A 404 20.54 5.58 -6.83
N LEU A 405 20.71 4.29 -6.53
CA LEU A 405 19.61 3.32 -6.53
C LEU A 405 18.95 3.31 -5.15
N SER A 406 17.87 4.06 -5.03
CA SER A 406 16.79 3.80 -4.08
C SER A 406 15.51 3.66 -4.90
N PRO A 407 14.55 2.79 -4.51
CA PRO A 407 13.35 2.56 -5.30
C PRO A 407 12.53 3.86 -5.30
N THR A 408 12.52 4.55 -6.43
CA THR A 408 11.65 5.69 -6.70
C THR A 408 10.58 5.20 -7.67
N LEU A 409 9.31 5.39 -7.29
CA LEU A 409 8.15 5.14 -8.13
C LEU A 409 8.22 6.08 -9.36
N PRO A 410 7.95 5.61 -10.59
CA PRO A 410 7.92 6.49 -11.75
C PRO A 410 6.66 7.38 -11.76
N ASP A 411 6.86 8.69 -11.92
CA ASP A 411 5.83 9.68 -12.24
C ASP A 411 5.25 9.43 -13.64
N SER A 412 3.93 9.51 -13.77
CA SER A 412 3.21 9.43 -15.05
C SER A 412 2.88 10.83 -15.56
N GLN A 413 3.69 11.35 -16.48
CA GLN A 413 3.27 12.39 -17.42
C GLN A 413 3.86 12.10 -18.81
N ASP A 414 3.01 11.62 -19.71
CA ASP A 414 3.17 11.79 -21.15
C ASP A 414 1.75 12.00 -21.71
N THR A 415 1.37 13.27 -21.88
CA THR A 415 0.17 13.66 -22.63
C THR A 415 0.45 13.50 -24.12
N VAL A 416 -0.24 12.59 -24.79
CA VAL A 416 -0.27 12.52 -26.26
C VAL A 416 -1.43 13.39 -26.75
N GLU A 417 -1.11 14.57 -27.31
CA GLU A 417 -2.03 15.34 -28.15
C GLU A 417 -2.16 14.68 -29.52
N GLY A 418 -3.40 14.40 -29.95
CA GLY A 418 -3.74 14.17 -31.35
C GLY A 418 -4.54 12.90 -31.66
N ALA A 419 -5.87 12.92 -31.44
CA ALA A 419 -6.79 12.06 -32.19
C ALA A 419 -8.17 12.72 -32.31
N THR A 420 -8.59 12.89 -33.56
CA THR A 420 -9.86 13.47 -34.01
C THR A 420 -11.09 12.64 -33.63
N ALA A 421 -12.22 13.32 -33.50
CA ALA A 421 -13.54 12.82 -33.13
C ALA A 421 -13.96 11.46 -33.75
N ALA A 422 -14.35 10.50 -32.89
CA ALA A 422 -15.29 9.42 -33.21
C ALA A 422 -15.88 8.76 -31.93
N SER A 423 -17.22 8.86 -31.80
CA SER A 423 -18.21 8.06 -31.02
C SER A 423 -18.01 7.70 -29.51
N PRO A 424 -19.09 7.70 -28.70
CA PRO A 424 -19.00 7.59 -27.25
C PRO A 424 -18.66 6.15 -26.76
N PRO A 425 -17.88 5.99 -25.67
CA PRO A 425 -17.55 4.68 -25.11
C PRO A 425 -18.76 4.04 -24.41
N ARG A 426 -18.89 2.71 -24.50
CA ARG A 426 -19.89 1.92 -23.75
C ARG A 426 -19.41 1.70 -22.30
N PHE A 427 -20.36 1.77 -21.37
CA PHE A 427 -20.18 1.60 -19.93
C PHE A 427 -19.78 0.16 -19.54
N ILE A 428 -18.82 0.03 -18.60
CA ILE A 428 -18.38 -1.23 -17.98
C ILE A 428 -18.83 -1.25 -16.51
N ASP A 429 -19.28 -2.42 -16.02
CA ASP A 429 -19.90 -2.65 -14.71
C ASP A 429 -18.87 -2.80 -13.56
N TYR A 430 -19.20 -2.29 -12.36
CA TYR A 430 -18.32 -2.25 -11.18
C TYR A 430 -17.95 -3.64 -10.65
N ASN A 431 -18.84 -4.62 -10.84
CA ASN A 431 -18.57 -6.02 -10.49
C ASN A 431 -17.40 -6.60 -11.28
N GLN A 432 -17.26 -6.24 -12.55
CA GLN A 432 -16.15 -6.71 -13.39
C GLN A 432 -14.81 -6.10 -12.95
N LEU A 433 -14.84 -4.90 -12.33
CA LEU A 433 -13.66 -4.18 -11.84
C LEU A 433 -13.20 -4.70 -10.46
N MET A 434 -14.13 -5.03 -9.56
CA MET A 434 -13.83 -5.72 -8.29
C MET A 434 -13.41 -7.17 -8.50
N GLU A 435 -14.01 -7.86 -9.48
CA GLU A 435 -13.58 -9.19 -9.90
C GLU A 435 -12.17 -9.13 -10.51
N ALA A 436 -11.84 -8.10 -11.31
CA ALA A 436 -10.49 -7.89 -11.82
C ALA A 436 -9.45 -7.67 -10.70
N ASN A 437 -9.76 -6.91 -9.64
CA ASN A 437 -8.83 -6.68 -8.52
C ASN A 437 -8.64 -7.93 -7.65
N ARG A 438 -9.73 -8.66 -7.36
CA ARG A 438 -9.65 -9.95 -6.65
C ARG A 438 -8.91 -10.99 -7.49
N ASN A 439 -9.13 -11.01 -8.79
CA ASN A 439 -8.39 -11.85 -9.72
C ASN A 439 -6.92 -11.45 -9.78
N ALA A 440 -6.58 -10.16 -9.71
CA ALA A 440 -5.20 -9.68 -9.69
C ALA A 440 -4.44 -10.10 -8.41
N GLN A 441 -5.06 -10.02 -7.23
CA GLN A 441 -4.47 -10.50 -5.97
C GLN A 441 -4.33 -12.03 -5.94
N ASN A 442 -5.36 -12.74 -6.40
CA ASN A 442 -5.30 -14.19 -6.54
C ASN A 442 -4.27 -14.62 -7.59
N LEU A 443 -4.11 -13.85 -8.68
CA LEU A 443 -3.10 -14.05 -9.70
C LEU A 443 -1.71 -13.82 -9.12
N GLN A 444 -1.48 -12.76 -8.35
CA GLN A 444 -0.21 -12.50 -7.69
C GLN A 444 0.18 -13.64 -6.73
N LEU A 445 -0.76 -14.13 -5.92
CA LEU A 445 -0.53 -15.26 -5.01
C LEU A 445 -0.30 -16.58 -5.77
N ALA A 446 -1.10 -16.86 -6.81
CA ALA A 446 -0.93 -18.04 -7.66
C ALA A 446 0.43 -18.01 -8.38
N HIS A 447 0.82 -16.84 -8.88
CA HIS A 447 2.10 -16.57 -9.51
C HIS A 447 3.28 -16.73 -8.54
N GLU A 448 3.11 -16.37 -7.26
CA GLU A 448 4.10 -16.61 -6.21
C GLU A 448 4.26 -18.10 -5.89
N ILE A 449 3.16 -18.83 -5.75
CA ILE A 449 3.14 -20.29 -5.51
C ILE A 449 3.81 -21.06 -6.66
N VAL A 450 3.67 -20.57 -7.89
CA VAL A 450 4.20 -21.17 -9.13
C VAL A 450 5.71 -20.97 -9.29
N PHE A 451 6.21 -19.75 -9.01
CA PHE A 451 7.61 -19.38 -9.24
C PHE A 451 8.53 -19.62 -8.06
N ASN A 452 8.03 -19.50 -6.83
CA ASN A 452 8.81 -19.76 -5.63
C ASN A 452 8.67 -21.24 -5.23
N LYS A 453 9.68 -22.05 -5.62
CA LYS A 453 9.74 -23.49 -5.28
C LYS A 453 9.72 -23.74 -3.77
N ASP A 454 10.22 -22.79 -2.99
CA ASP A 454 10.36 -22.86 -1.54
C ASP A 454 9.19 -22.19 -0.81
N PHE A 455 8.15 -21.73 -1.54
CA PHE A 455 7.00 -21.10 -0.93
C PHE A 455 6.34 -22.04 0.08
N GLN A 456 6.25 -21.55 1.31
CA GLN A 456 5.60 -22.20 2.45
C GLN A 456 4.97 -21.12 3.33
N LEU A 457 3.75 -21.35 3.77
CA LEU A 457 3.11 -20.61 4.84
C LEU A 457 3.87 -20.86 6.14
N ARG A 458 4.18 -19.80 6.88
CA ARG A 458 4.81 -19.87 8.21
C ARG A 458 3.93 -19.14 9.22
N LEU A 459 3.99 -19.56 10.48
CA LEU A 459 3.48 -18.72 11.56
C LEU A 459 4.34 -17.45 11.61
N PRO A 460 3.76 -16.29 11.99
CA PRO A 460 4.55 -15.10 12.27
C PRO A 460 5.58 -15.43 13.36
N GLU A 461 6.86 -15.35 13.02
CA GLU A 461 7.93 -15.40 14.02
C GLU A 461 8.10 -13.98 14.57
N TYR A 462 7.79 -13.81 15.86
CA TYR A 462 8.10 -12.56 16.55
C TYR A 462 9.60 -12.54 16.88
N GLU A 463 10.29 -11.44 16.59
CA GLU A 463 11.70 -11.30 16.98
C GLU A 463 11.82 -11.38 18.51
N LYS A 464 12.81 -12.13 19.02
CA LYS A 464 12.98 -12.31 20.47
C LYS A 464 13.18 -10.97 21.18
N GLY A 465 12.32 -10.67 22.14
CA GLY A 465 12.30 -9.41 22.89
C GLY A 465 11.49 -8.28 22.23
N SER A 466 10.93 -8.51 21.04
CA SER A 466 10.04 -7.59 20.35
C SER A 466 8.76 -7.35 21.15
N LEU A 467 8.13 -6.20 20.92
CA LEU A 467 6.85 -5.89 21.55
C LEU A 467 5.76 -6.87 21.08
N GLY A 468 5.84 -7.36 19.83
CA GLY A 468 4.96 -8.39 19.29
C GLY A 468 4.98 -9.70 20.08
N GLU A 469 6.17 -10.19 20.46
CA GLU A 469 6.31 -11.38 21.33
C GLU A 469 5.73 -11.10 22.73
N LYS A 470 6.07 -9.95 23.33
CA LYS A 470 5.60 -9.58 24.67
C LYS A 470 4.10 -9.36 24.76
N VAL A 471 3.48 -8.77 23.75
CA VAL A 471 2.02 -8.52 23.68
C VAL A 471 1.29 -9.83 23.43
N HIS A 472 1.77 -10.64 22.49
CA HIS A 472 1.26 -11.99 22.26
C HIS A 472 1.31 -12.81 23.55
N ASP A 473 2.46 -12.82 24.24
CA ASP A 473 2.65 -13.56 25.48
C ASP A 473 1.83 -13.00 26.64
N THR A 474 1.69 -11.68 26.77
CA THR A 474 0.91 -11.07 27.87
C THR A 474 -0.59 -11.27 27.68
N MET A 475 -1.13 -11.10 26.46
CA MET A 475 -2.55 -11.37 26.18
C MET A 475 -2.88 -12.86 26.30
N HIS A 476 -2.02 -13.74 25.78
CA HIS A 476 -2.20 -15.18 25.97
C HIS A 476 -2.12 -15.54 27.45
N THR A 477 -1.15 -15.01 28.21
CA THR A 477 -1.00 -15.31 29.65
C THR A 477 -2.22 -14.83 30.45
N ALA A 478 -2.74 -13.63 30.18
CA ALA A 478 -3.92 -13.10 30.87
C ALA A 478 -5.18 -13.96 30.67
N PHE A 479 -5.41 -14.49 29.46
CA PHE A 479 -6.53 -15.39 29.20
C PHE A 479 -6.41 -16.71 29.98
N TRP A 480 -5.21 -17.32 29.97
CA TRP A 480 -4.97 -18.59 30.67
C TRP A 480 -4.99 -18.44 32.19
N ASP A 481 -4.56 -17.29 32.72
CA ASP A 481 -4.64 -17.01 34.16
C ASP A 481 -6.08 -16.86 34.63
N VAL A 482 -6.95 -16.20 33.85
CA VAL A 482 -8.40 -16.12 34.13
C VAL A 482 -9.06 -17.51 34.06
N LEU A 483 -8.70 -18.33 33.07
CA LEU A 483 -9.23 -19.70 32.98
C LEU A 483 -8.79 -20.55 34.18
N ARG A 484 -7.56 -20.38 34.66
CA ARG A 484 -7.05 -21.06 35.86
C ARG A 484 -7.81 -20.61 37.11
N GLU A 485 -8.09 -19.31 37.24
CA GLU A 485 -8.87 -18.74 38.35
C GLU A 485 -10.32 -19.26 38.34
N ASP A 486 -10.95 -19.33 37.17
CA ASP A 486 -12.31 -19.84 37.03
C ASP A 486 -12.45 -21.32 37.40
N LEU A 487 -11.49 -22.15 37.01
CA LEU A 487 -11.47 -23.58 37.35
C LEU A 487 -11.14 -23.84 38.83
N THR A 488 -10.42 -22.93 39.49
CA THR A 488 -10.05 -23.06 40.91
C THR A 488 -11.01 -22.36 41.88
N SER A 489 -11.94 -21.53 41.36
CA SER A 489 -12.97 -20.86 42.14
C SER A 489 -13.98 -21.83 42.80
N ASP A 490 -14.58 -21.42 43.92
CA ASP A 490 -15.64 -22.20 44.62
C ASP A 490 -16.96 -21.40 44.66
N PRO A 491 -18.01 -21.79 43.90
CA PRO A 491 -18.06 -22.92 42.97
C PRO A 491 -17.36 -22.62 41.62
N PRO A 492 -16.75 -23.63 40.97
CA PRO A 492 -15.98 -23.46 39.74
C PRO A 492 -16.85 -23.01 38.57
N ARG A 493 -16.30 -22.13 37.73
CA ARG A 493 -16.96 -21.56 36.56
C ARG A 493 -16.48 -22.25 35.29
N TYR A 494 -17.40 -22.86 34.54
CA TYR A 494 -17.07 -23.65 33.35
C TYR A 494 -17.36 -22.93 32.01
N GLU A 495 -17.71 -21.65 32.01
CA GLU A 495 -18.09 -20.94 30.78
C GLU A 495 -16.94 -20.85 29.76
N HIS A 496 -15.74 -20.47 30.21
CA HIS A 496 -14.59 -20.31 29.34
C HIS A 496 -14.05 -21.66 28.81
N ILE A 497 -14.07 -22.72 29.62
CA ILE A 497 -13.58 -24.03 29.17
C ILE A 497 -14.51 -24.68 28.13
N VAL A 498 -15.84 -24.49 28.25
CA VAL A 498 -16.80 -24.99 27.26
C VAL A 498 -16.60 -24.30 25.91
N LYS A 499 -16.34 -22.99 25.92
CA LYS A 499 -16.03 -22.24 24.69
C LYS A 499 -14.74 -22.74 24.04
N LEU A 500 -13.70 -22.96 24.84
CA LEU A 500 -12.40 -23.45 24.38
C LEU A 500 -12.47 -24.87 23.77
N ILE A 501 -13.27 -25.76 24.37
CA ILE A 501 -13.56 -27.08 23.81
C ILE A 501 -14.26 -26.95 22.44
N GLY A 502 -15.16 -25.99 22.29
CA GLY A 502 -15.81 -25.69 21.01
C GLY A 502 -14.84 -25.20 19.93
N GLU A 503 -13.92 -24.32 20.30
CA GLU A 503 -12.88 -23.82 19.38
C GLU A 503 -11.92 -24.94 18.96
N ALA A 504 -11.42 -25.73 19.92
CA ALA A 504 -10.56 -26.89 19.63
C ALA A 504 -11.25 -27.94 18.74
N LYS A 505 -12.57 -28.14 18.89
CA LYS A 505 -13.38 -29.03 18.04
C LYS A 505 -13.43 -28.55 16.59
N GLU A 506 -13.71 -27.28 16.37
CA GLU A 506 -13.78 -26.72 15.00
C GLU A 506 -12.39 -26.70 14.34
N ASP A 507 -11.34 -26.44 15.12
CA ASP A 507 -9.96 -26.52 14.66
C ASP A 507 -9.59 -27.92 14.22
N LEU A 508 -9.94 -28.93 15.01
CA LEU A 508 -9.75 -30.34 14.65
C LEU A 508 -10.52 -30.73 13.38
N LYS A 509 -11.77 -30.27 13.23
CA LYS A 509 -12.59 -30.51 12.01
C LYS A 509 -12.00 -29.88 10.76
N SER A 510 -11.33 -28.74 10.90
CA SER A 510 -10.67 -28.04 9.78
C SER A 510 -9.47 -28.81 9.22
N LEU A 511 -8.84 -29.67 10.03
CA LEU A 511 -7.71 -30.52 9.63
C LEU A 511 -8.14 -31.76 8.84
N VAL A 512 -9.41 -32.13 8.92
CA VAL A 512 -9.97 -33.31 8.26
C VAL A 512 -10.36 -32.98 6.82
N LEU A 513 -9.89 -33.80 5.87
CA LEU A 513 -10.15 -33.60 4.45
C LEU A 513 -11.66 -33.63 4.14
N PRO A 514 -12.14 -32.88 3.13
CA PRO A 514 -13.58 -32.80 2.79
C PRO A 514 -14.26 -34.15 2.53
N HIS A 515 -13.50 -35.13 2.06
CA HIS A 515 -13.99 -36.48 1.70
C HIS A 515 -14.14 -37.41 2.91
N GLN A 516 -13.58 -37.06 4.08
CA GLN A 516 -13.62 -37.85 5.30
C GLN A 516 -14.83 -37.49 6.17
N ILE A 517 -16.03 -37.58 5.60
CA ILE A 517 -17.30 -37.17 6.23
C ILE A 517 -17.57 -37.96 7.52
N ASN A 518 -17.28 -39.26 7.54
CA ASN A 518 -17.49 -40.12 8.70
C ASN A 518 -16.67 -39.68 9.92
N LEU A 519 -15.42 -39.25 9.69
CA LEU A 519 -14.55 -38.77 10.76
C LEU A 519 -15.02 -37.41 11.29
N LYS A 520 -15.48 -36.51 10.41
CA LYS A 520 -16.09 -35.24 10.83
C LYS A 520 -17.33 -35.46 11.68
N ASN A 521 -18.20 -36.37 11.26
CA ASN A 521 -19.41 -36.72 12.02
C ASN A 521 -19.06 -37.36 13.38
N GLN A 522 -18.04 -38.22 13.43
CA GLN A 522 -17.56 -38.82 14.69
C GLN A 522 -17.04 -37.76 15.68
N ILE A 523 -16.32 -36.74 15.19
CA ILE A 523 -15.88 -35.60 16.01
C ILE A 523 -17.10 -34.79 16.49
N ASP A 524 -18.09 -34.57 15.63
CA ASP A 524 -19.31 -33.83 15.97
C ASP A 524 -20.16 -34.52 17.04
N GLU A 525 -20.31 -35.84 16.93
CA GLU A 525 -21.07 -36.67 17.89
C GLU A 525 -20.35 -36.83 19.24
N SER A 526 -19.03 -36.93 19.23
CA SER A 526 -18.24 -37.13 20.46
C SER A 526 -18.10 -35.87 21.33
N ILE A 527 -18.20 -34.67 20.72
CA ILE A 527 -18.13 -33.38 21.42
C ILE A 527 -19.37 -32.55 21.06
N ASP A 528 -20.51 -32.89 21.65
CA ASP A 528 -21.73 -32.08 21.58
C ASP A 528 -21.73 -30.99 22.66
N LEU A 529 -21.63 -29.73 22.26
CA LEU A 529 -21.42 -28.60 23.19
C LEU A 529 -22.57 -28.43 24.20
N ASP A 530 -23.81 -28.74 23.81
CA ASP A 530 -24.97 -28.69 24.69
C ASP A 530 -24.93 -29.80 25.75
N THR A 531 -24.42 -30.98 25.40
CA THR A 531 -24.19 -32.09 26.33
C THR A 531 -22.98 -31.82 27.23
N VAL A 532 -21.89 -31.27 26.68
CA VAL A 532 -20.70 -30.87 27.45
C VAL A 532 -21.08 -29.85 28.51
N LYS A 533 -21.81 -28.78 28.14
CA LYS A 533 -22.28 -27.75 29.07
C LYS A 533 -23.14 -28.33 30.21
N ARG A 534 -24.12 -29.17 29.88
CA ARG A 534 -24.99 -29.83 30.88
C ARG A 534 -24.22 -30.71 31.86
N ARG A 535 -23.21 -31.44 31.40
CA ARG A 535 -22.39 -32.31 32.27
C ARG A 535 -21.47 -31.51 33.19
N PHE A 536 -20.96 -30.37 32.74
CA PHE A 536 -20.19 -29.45 33.60
C PHE A 536 -21.08 -28.79 34.66
N GLU A 537 -22.29 -28.34 34.29
CA GLU A 537 -23.28 -27.78 35.23
C GLU A 537 -23.74 -28.81 36.28
N ALA A 538 -23.84 -30.09 35.90
CA ALA A 538 -24.17 -31.20 36.79
C ALA A 538 -22.98 -31.69 37.66
N LYS A 539 -21.77 -31.13 37.49
CA LYS A 539 -20.51 -31.59 38.12
C LYS A 539 -20.15 -33.06 37.80
N GLU A 540 -20.56 -33.55 36.63
CA GLU A 540 -20.31 -34.93 36.15
C GLU A 540 -19.20 -35.00 35.08
N ALA A 541 -18.65 -33.86 34.66
CA ALA A 541 -17.61 -33.76 33.64
C ALA A 541 -16.28 -33.31 34.24
N ASP A 542 -15.20 -33.94 33.75
CA ASP A 542 -13.81 -33.63 34.11
C ASP A 542 -13.08 -33.05 32.88
N PRO A 543 -12.48 -31.84 32.98
CA PRO A 543 -11.64 -31.26 31.92
C PRO A 543 -10.59 -32.20 31.32
N HIS A 544 -9.98 -33.08 32.12
CA HIS A 544 -8.93 -34.00 31.65
C HIS A 544 -9.43 -35.03 30.62
N GLN A 545 -10.72 -35.35 30.62
CA GLN A 545 -11.29 -36.29 29.64
C GLN A 545 -11.27 -35.70 28.23
N TYR A 546 -11.52 -34.39 28.11
CA TYR A 546 -11.54 -33.70 26.83
C TYR A 546 -10.14 -33.42 26.30
N THR A 547 -9.20 -33.03 27.16
CA THR A 547 -7.79 -32.85 26.74
C THR A 547 -7.22 -34.15 26.20
N LYS A 548 -7.47 -35.28 26.87
CA LYS A 548 -7.06 -36.61 26.40
C LYS A 548 -7.66 -36.97 25.04
N TYR A 549 -8.96 -36.72 24.85
CA TYR A 549 -9.62 -36.95 23.56
C TYR A 549 -8.97 -36.15 22.43
N PHE A 550 -8.70 -34.86 22.65
CA PHE A 550 -8.04 -34.02 21.65
C PHE A 550 -6.63 -34.52 21.34
N ILE A 551 -5.82 -34.82 22.37
CA ILE A 551 -4.45 -35.32 22.19
C ILE A 551 -4.43 -36.64 21.41
N ASP A 552 -5.30 -37.59 21.73
CA ASP A 552 -5.36 -38.88 21.04
C ASP A 552 -5.87 -38.73 19.60
N THR A 553 -6.82 -37.83 19.35
CA THR A 553 -7.30 -37.57 18.00
C THR A 553 -6.26 -36.83 17.17
N MET A 554 -5.53 -35.88 17.75
CA MET A 554 -4.40 -35.20 17.11
C MET A 554 -3.26 -36.16 16.80
N ALA A 555 -2.93 -37.09 17.72
CA ALA A 555 -1.93 -38.14 17.50
C ALA A 555 -2.25 -39.03 16.30
N ASN A 556 -3.53 -39.29 16.05
CA ASN A 556 -3.98 -40.07 14.89
C ASN A 556 -3.98 -39.27 13.57
N LEU A 557 -3.99 -37.93 13.64
CA LEU A 557 -4.09 -37.03 12.48
C LEU A 557 -2.78 -36.33 12.13
N CYS A 558 -1.80 -36.30 13.04
CA CYS A 558 -0.56 -35.55 12.84
C CYS A 558 0.46 -36.31 11.98
N ALA A 559 1.31 -35.53 11.30
CA ALA A 559 2.49 -36.05 10.63
C ALA A 559 3.61 -36.33 11.66
N GLN A 560 4.52 -37.25 11.32
CA GLN A 560 5.64 -37.68 12.20
C GLN A 560 6.48 -36.52 12.76
N CYS A 561 6.55 -35.39 12.05
CA CYS A 561 7.26 -34.19 12.51
C CYS A 561 6.65 -33.53 13.77
N ARG A 562 5.46 -33.94 14.22
CA ARG A 562 4.78 -33.42 15.41
C ARG A 562 4.69 -34.45 16.55
N ASP A 563 5.27 -35.64 16.39
CA ASP A 563 5.22 -36.70 17.41
C ASP A 563 5.83 -36.25 18.74
N GLU A 564 6.90 -35.44 18.70
CA GLU A 564 7.50 -34.85 19.90
C GLU A 564 6.57 -33.84 20.59
N ASN A 565 5.81 -33.04 19.83
CA ASN A 565 4.84 -32.10 20.39
C ASN A 565 3.68 -32.85 21.07
N ILE A 566 3.18 -33.91 20.43
CA ILE A 566 2.13 -34.78 21.01
C ILE A 566 2.64 -35.52 22.25
N ALA A 567 3.88 -35.98 22.25
CA ALA A 567 4.50 -36.62 23.41
C ALA A 567 4.61 -35.65 24.60
N LYS A 568 4.98 -34.39 24.35
CA LYS A 568 4.99 -33.33 25.37
C LYS A 568 3.60 -33.06 25.94
N LEU A 569 2.56 -33.02 25.08
CA LEU A 569 1.18 -32.84 25.53
C LEU A 569 0.71 -33.93 26.51
N ARG A 570 1.17 -35.17 26.33
CA ARG A 570 0.83 -36.30 27.21
C ARG A 570 1.47 -36.24 28.60
N THR A 571 2.46 -35.37 28.79
CA THR A 571 3.15 -35.18 30.08
C THR A 571 2.59 -34.03 30.92
N ILE A 572 1.65 -33.25 30.39
CA ILE A 572 1.08 -32.09 31.07
C ILE A 572 -0.14 -32.55 31.86
N ASP A 573 -0.06 -32.43 33.18
CA ASP A 573 -1.17 -32.79 34.08
C ASP A 573 -2.14 -31.63 34.29
N ASP A 574 -1.75 -30.35 34.19
CA ASP A 574 -2.65 -29.21 34.40
C ASP A 574 -3.59 -29.00 33.19
N PRO A 575 -4.92 -28.97 33.36
CA PRO A 575 -5.86 -28.93 32.24
C PRO A 575 -5.79 -27.59 31.48
N THR A 576 -5.48 -26.49 32.16
CA THR A 576 -5.33 -25.16 31.54
C THR A 576 -4.11 -25.15 30.62
N GLU A 577 -2.98 -25.65 31.10
CA GLU A 577 -1.75 -25.79 30.34
C GLU A 577 -1.88 -26.82 29.21
N SER A 578 -2.60 -27.92 29.43
CA SER A 578 -2.91 -28.90 28.38
C SER A 578 -3.67 -28.26 27.22
N PHE A 579 -4.76 -27.53 27.50
CA PHE A 579 -5.55 -26.88 26.45
C PHE A 579 -4.76 -25.80 25.71
N ARG A 580 -3.91 -25.03 26.40
CA ARG A 580 -3.01 -24.06 25.78
C ARG A 580 -2.13 -24.71 24.72
N ASN A 581 -1.39 -25.73 25.11
CA ASN A 581 -0.48 -26.41 24.21
C ASN A 581 -1.25 -27.17 23.10
N ILE A 582 -2.45 -27.68 23.36
CA ILE A 582 -3.32 -28.29 22.34
C ILE A 582 -3.64 -27.28 21.22
N MET A 583 -4.06 -26.06 21.57
CA MET A 583 -4.39 -25.01 20.60
C MET A 583 -3.17 -24.56 19.79
N GLU A 584 -2.00 -24.48 20.42
CA GLU A 584 -0.73 -24.18 19.73
C GLU A 584 -0.38 -25.27 18.69
N VAL A 585 -0.48 -26.54 19.08
CA VAL A 585 -0.19 -27.66 18.17
C VAL A 585 -1.23 -27.78 17.06
N LEU A 586 -2.52 -27.53 17.32
CA LEU A 586 -3.56 -27.48 16.28
C LEU A 586 -3.28 -26.38 15.24
N SER A 587 -2.80 -25.22 15.68
CA SER A 587 -2.43 -24.11 14.78
C SER A 587 -1.27 -24.48 13.87
N LEU A 588 -0.26 -25.18 14.41
CA LEU A 588 0.86 -25.71 13.63
C LEU A 588 0.40 -26.76 12.61
N MET A 589 -0.50 -27.67 13.01
CA MET A 589 -1.05 -28.70 12.11
C MET A 589 -1.85 -28.10 10.94
N LYS A 590 -2.54 -26.97 11.14
CA LYS A 590 -3.28 -26.27 10.05
C LYS A 590 -2.33 -25.79 8.96
N ILE A 591 -1.18 -25.25 9.35
CA ILE A 591 -0.16 -24.77 8.42
C ILE A 591 0.54 -25.93 7.72
N ASP A 592 0.83 -27.01 8.44
CA ASP A 592 1.39 -28.22 7.85
C ASP A 592 0.45 -28.76 6.75
N MET A 593 -0.87 -28.77 7.00
CA MET A 593 -1.89 -29.21 6.02
C MET A 593 -2.01 -28.25 4.83
N ALA A 594 -2.00 -26.93 5.06
CA ALA A 594 -2.04 -25.95 3.98
C ALA A 594 -0.78 -26.04 3.08
N ASN A 595 0.40 -26.17 3.68
CA ASN A 595 1.66 -26.36 2.97
C ASN A 595 1.72 -27.68 2.19
N PHE A 596 1.19 -28.76 2.76
CA PHE A 596 1.07 -30.04 2.07
C PHE A 596 0.21 -29.90 0.81
N ASN A 597 -0.97 -29.28 0.92
CA ASN A 597 -1.86 -29.04 -0.22
C ASN A 597 -1.19 -28.17 -1.29
N ILE A 598 -0.50 -27.08 -0.90
CA ILE A 598 0.25 -26.25 -1.84
C ILE A 598 1.28 -27.07 -2.62
N ARG A 599 2.07 -27.92 -1.94
CA ARG A 599 3.06 -28.79 -2.60
C ARG A 599 2.41 -29.79 -3.55
N GLN A 600 1.28 -30.38 -3.15
CA GLN A 600 0.57 -31.38 -3.94
C GLN A 600 -0.03 -30.78 -5.23
N TYR A 601 -0.61 -29.58 -5.15
CA TYR A 601 -1.28 -28.94 -6.29
C TYR A 601 -0.35 -28.07 -7.15
N ARG A 602 0.87 -27.74 -6.69
CA ARG A 602 1.83 -26.90 -7.42
C ARG A 602 2.10 -27.34 -8.88
N PRO A 603 2.26 -28.63 -9.21
CA PRO A 603 2.47 -29.04 -10.61
C PRO A 603 1.27 -28.75 -11.51
N LEU A 604 0.05 -28.91 -10.99
CA LEU A 604 -1.19 -28.61 -11.73
C LEU A 604 -1.35 -27.09 -11.91
N LEU A 605 -1.05 -26.32 -10.85
CA LEU A 605 -1.04 -24.86 -10.89
C LEU A 605 -0.05 -24.34 -11.94
N GLN A 606 1.15 -24.92 -12.01
CA GLN A 606 2.16 -24.55 -13.02
C GLN A 606 1.70 -24.80 -14.46
N GLN A 607 0.94 -25.87 -14.71
CA GLN A 607 0.40 -26.16 -16.05
C GLN A 607 -0.73 -25.21 -16.44
N GLN A 608 -1.58 -24.83 -15.48
CA GLN A 608 -2.76 -24.00 -15.74
C GLN A 608 -2.50 -22.49 -15.58
N ALA A 609 -1.39 -22.10 -14.96
CA ALA A 609 -1.04 -20.70 -14.68
C ALA A 609 -0.91 -19.85 -15.95
N ILE A 610 -0.31 -20.39 -17.01
CA ILE A 610 -0.12 -19.67 -18.28
C ILE A 610 -1.49 -19.33 -18.89
N ASP A 611 -2.41 -20.28 -18.96
CA ASP A 611 -3.75 -20.07 -19.53
C ASP A 611 -4.61 -19.17 -18.63
N TYR A 612 -4.46 -19.29 -17.31
CA TYR A 612 -5.13 -18.43 -16.35
C TYR A 612 -4.64 -16.98 -16.44
N GLU A 613 -3.32 -16.75 -16.53
CA GLU A 613 -2.73 -15.43 -16.67
C GLU A 613 -3.06 -14.80 -18.02
N LYS A 614 -2.99 -15.57 -19.12
CA LYS A 614 -3.45 -15.12 -20.44
C LYS A 614 -4.90 -14.67 -20.42
N SER A 615 -5.81 -15.53 -19.95
CA SER A 615 -7.24 -15.23 -19.95
C SER A 615 -7.61 -14.08 -19.00
N THR A 616 -6.87 -13.91 -17.91
CA THR A 616 -7.04 -12.78 -16.98
C THR A 616 -6.51 -11.49 -17.58
N PHE A 617 -5.34 -11.52 -18.22
CA PHE A 617 -4.74 -10.37 -18.89
C PHE A 617 -5.55 -9.94 -20.11
N ASP A 618 -6.08 -10.88 -20.91
CA ASP A 618 -6.93 -10.56 -22.05
C ASP A 618 -8.25 -9.88 -21.61
N LYS A 619 -8.85 -10.32 -20.49
CA LYS A 619 -10.00 -9.62 -19.88
C LYS A 619 -9.62 -8.21 -19.40
N PHE A 620 -8.44 -8.05 -18.80
CA PHE A 620 -7.93 -6.75 -18.38
C PHE A 620 -7.73 -5.81 -19.59
N MET A 621 -7.18 -6.33 -20.69
CA MET A 621 -6.97 -5.63 -21.95
C MET A 621 -8.28 -5.20 -22.62
N GLU A 622 -9.29 -6.07 -22.66
CA GLU A 622 -10.62 -5.75 -23.18
C GLU A 622 -11.29 -4.63 -22.39
N ASN A 623 -11.15 -4.67 -21.06
CA ASN A 623 -11.68 -3.64 -20.17
C ASN A 623 -11.01 -2.28 -20.40
N GLN A 624 -9.69 -2.24 -20.55
CA GLN A 624 -8.95 -1.00 -20.78
C GLN A 624 -9.19 -0.41 -22.19
N ARG A 625 -9.27 -1.24 -23.23
CA ARG A 625 -9.65 -0.79 -24.59
C ARG A 625 -11.04 -0.20 -24.63
N GLY A 626 -11.97 -0.71 -23.81
CA GLY A 626 -13.30 -0.12 -23.64
C GLY A 626 -13.30 1.30 -23.07
N MET A 627 -12.22 1.71 -22.40
CA MET A 627 -12.02 3.03 -21.79
C MET A 627 -11.25 4.02 -22.68
N GLY A 628 -10.82 3.61 -23.88
CA GLY A 628 -10.07 4.48 -24.81
C GLY A 628 -8.61 4.73 -24.41
N ILE A 629 -8.08 3.96 -23.45
CA ILE A 629 -6.67 3.98 -23.04
C ILE A 629 -5.94 2.92 -23.87
N ASP A 630 -4.75 3.22 -24.39
CA ASP A 630 -3.91 2.20 -25.03
C ASP A 630 -3.24 1.34 -23.93
N PRO A 631 -3.67 0.08 -23.75
CA PRO A 631 -3.25 -0.74 -22.61
C PRO A 631 -1.80 -1.24 -22.71
N LEU A 632 -1.12 -1.05 -23.85
CA LEU A 632 0.24 -1.52 -24.10
C LEU A 632 1.18 -0.39 -24.50
N ALA A 633 0.91 0.85 -24.08
CA ALA A 633 1.69 2.01 -24.49
C ALA A 633 3.17 1.92 -24.08
N SER A 634 3.47 1.47 -22.85
CA SER A 634 4.85 1.33 -22.35
C SER A 634 5.54 0.12 -22.97
N THR A 635 4.81 -0.98 -23.18
CA THR A 635 5.25 -2.18 -23.90
C THR A 635 5.59 -1.85 -25.35
N TYR A 636 4.80 -1.01 -26.02
CA TYR A 636 5.06 -0.52 -27.36
C TYR A 636 6.34 0.31 -27.40
N LYS A 637 6.47 1.32 -26.51
CA LYS A 637 7.68 2.15 -26.41
C LYS A 637 8.92 1.30 -26.12
N TRP A 638 8.82 0.27 -25.28
CA TRP A 638 9.92 -0.65 -24.97
C TRP A 638 10.37 -1.45 -26.21
N LEU A 639 9.44 -2.04 -26.95
CA LEU A 639 9.76 -2.77 -28.18
C LEU A 639 10.23 -1.84 -29.31
N GLU A 640 9.69 -0.63 -29.38
CA GLU A 640 10.11 0.41 -30.34
C GLU A 640 11.57 0.83 -30.10
N ARG A 641 11.98 1.01 -28.83
CA ARG A 641 13.38 1.29 -28.49
C ARG A 641 14.30 0.17 -28.98
N ALA A 642 13.95 -1.09 -28.72
CA ALA A 642 14.72 -2.24 -29.19
C ALA A 642 14.79 -2.31 -30.73
N PHE A 643 13.66 -2.08 -31.41
CA PHE A 643 13.57 -2.04 -32.86
C PHE A 643 14.46 -0.93 -33.46
N ASN A 644 14.40 0.27 -32.90
CA ASN A 644 15.19 1.41 -33.35
C ASN A 644 16.69 1.20 -33.14
N ARG A 645 17.10 0.61 -32.00
CA ARG A 645 18.51 0.24 -31.74
C ARG A 645 19.06 -0.70 -32.81
N LEU A 646 18.29 -1.73 -33.17
CA LEU A 646 18.66 -2.66 -34.25
C LEU A 646 18.70 -1.99 -35.63
N LYS A 647 17.98 -0.87 -35.82
CA LYS A 647 17.87 -0.16 -37.11
C LYS A 647 18.96 0.90 -37.30
N THR A 648 19.24 1.74 -36.31
CA THR A 648 20.20 2.84 -36.44
C THR A 648 21.65 2.41 -36.21
N LYS A 649 21.86 1.18 -35.73
CA LYS A 649 23.13 0.74 -35.12
C LYS A 649 23.55 1.67 -33.96
N ASP A 650 22.63 2.48 -33.42
CA ASP A 650 22.92 3.27 -32.24
C ASP A 650 23.14 2.34 -31.08
N THR A 651 24.35 2.42 -30.59
CA THR A 651 24.75 1.94 -29.28
C THR A 651 23.92 2.66 -28.22
N ILE A 652 23.44 1.94 -27.21
CA ILE A 652 23.32 2.51 -25.85
C ILE A 652 24.61 3.32 -25.66
N GLY A 653 24.57 4.55 -25.15
CA GLY A 653 25.72 5.48 -25.11
C GLY A 653 27.05 4.95 -24.54
N TRP A 654 27.13 3.68 -24.13
CA TRP A 654 28.34 2.94 -23.79
C TRP A 654 28.37 1.45 -24.24
N TYR A 655 27.33 0.82 -24.82
CA TYR A 655 27.33 -0.60 -25.21
C TYR A 655 27.26 -0.79 -26.74
N GLN A 656 28.31 -1.39 -27.30
CA GLN A 656 28.39 -1.81 -28.70
C GLN A 656 28.29 -3.34 -28.71
N ILE A 657 27.18 -3.89 -29.18
CA ILE A 657 27.15 -5.30 -29.55
C ILE A 657 28.18 -5.40 -30.68
N GLN A 658 29.33 -6.03 -30.45
CA GLN A 658 30.17 -6.56 -31.54
C GLN A 658 29.40 -7.69 -32.20
N THR A 659 28.38 -7.31 -32.95
CA THR A 659 27.77 -8.14 -33.96
C THR A 659 28.56 -7.92 -35.24
N ASP A 660 29.78 -8.46 -35.27
CA ASP A 660 30.44 -8.78 -36.54
C ASP A 660 29.59 -9.78 -37.38
N ARG A 661 28.43 -10.20 -36.88
CA ARG A 661 27.39 -10.97 -37.58
C ARG A 661 26.30 -10.13 -38.26
N ILE A 662 26.19 -8.81 -38.04
CA ILE A 662 25.14 -7.98 -38.65
C ILE A 662 25.71 -7.22 -39.87
N THR A 663 25.97 -8.00 -40.91
CA THR A 663 26.04 -7.51 -42.28
C THR A 663 24.78 -7.93 -43.02
N SER A 664 24.12 -6.95 -43.67
CA SER A 664 22.97 -7.05 -44.57
C SER A 664 21.56 -7.04 -43.96
N ASN A 665 20.68 -6.29 -44.64
CA ASN A 665 19.28 -5.91 -44.34
C ASN A 665 18.26 -7.06 -44.16
N SER A 666 18.65 -8.27 -43.73
CA SER A 666 17.80 -9.47 -43.83
C SER A 666 17.34 -10.13 -42.52
N TYR A 667 17.59 -9.59 -41.32
CA TYR A 667 17.23 -10.30 -40.06
C TYR A 667 16.74 -9.41 -38.91
N GLN A 668 15.79 -8.50 -39.16
CA GLN A 668 14.93 -7.98 -38.06
C GLN A 668 13.77 -8.96 -37.83
N THR A 669 14.05 -10.18 -37.36
CA THR A 669 12.97 -11.12 -37.01
C THR A 669 12.32 -10.68 -35.70
N PRO A 670 11.02 -10.97 -35.47
CA PRO A 670 10.38 -10.64 -34.19
C PRO A 670 11.14 -11.17 -32.98
N LEU A 671 11.74 -12.36 -33.11
CA LEU A 671 12.58 -12.96 -32.07
C LEU A 671 13.82 -12.13 -31.75
N THR A 672 14.52 -11.59 -32.76
CA THR A 672 15.71 -10.74 -32.52
C THR A 672 15.38 -9.42 -31.82
N ILE A 673 14.24 -8.81 -32.17
CA ILE A 673 13.74 -7.60 -31.51
C ILE A 673 13.37 -7.89 -30.06
N LEU A 674 12.71 -9.02 -29.80
CA LEU A 674 12.38 -9.44 -28.44
C LEU A 674 13.63 -9.76 -27.61
N ASN A 675 14.61 -10.46 -28.18
CA ASN A 675 15.87 -10.75 -27.49
C ASN A 675 16.58 -9.45 -27.07
N GLU A 676 16.59 -8.43 -27.94
CA GLU A 676 17.13 -7.09 -27.66
C GLU A 676 16.29 -6.28 -26.66
N ALA A 677 14.97 -6.46 -26.65
CA ALA A 677 14.10 -5.80 -25.68
C ALA A 677 14.32 -6.39 -24.28
N TYR A 678 14.37 -7.72 -24.17
CA TYR A 678 14.60 -8.41 -22.91
C TYR A 678 16.00 -8.12 -22.33
N SER A 679 17.03 -7.94 -23.16
CA SER A 679 18.38 -7.60 -22.66
C SER A 679 18.43 -6.23 -21.98
N GLU A 680 17.56 -5.29 -22.34
CA GLU A 680 17.40 -3.99 -21.67
C GLU A 680 16.99 -4.14 -20.18
N LEU A 681 16.24 -5.20 -19.82
CA LEU A 681 15.79 -5.44 -18.45
C LEU A 681 16.93 -5.78 -17.48
N LEU A 682 18.09 -6.22 -17.99
CA LEU A 682 19.27 -6.47 -17.15
C LEU A 682 19.85 -5.18 -16.57
N LEU A 683 19.60 -4.04 -17.20
CA LEU A 683 19.95 -2.68 -16.76
C LEU A 683 18.80 -1.74 -17.12
N TRP A 684 17.66 -1.93 -16.46
CA TRP A 684 16.50 -1.07 -16.68
C TRP A 684 16.82 0.37 -16.27
N ASP A 685 16.45 1.32 -17.13
CA ASP A 685 16.60 2.74 -16.83
C ASP A 685 15.32 3.24 -16.14
N PRO A 686 15.39 3.69 -14.87
CA PRO A 686 14.22 4.13 -14.11
C PRO A 686 13.43 5.27 -14.76
N LYS A 687 14.02 5.99 -15.72
CA LYS A 687 13.33 7.06 -16.45
C LYS A 687 12.24 6.56 -17.41
N TYR A 688 12.24 5.27 -17.75
CA TYR A 688 11.24 4.68 -18.62
C TYR A 688 10.21 3.91 -17.79
N SER A 689 8.92 4.08 -18.13
CA SER A 689 7.84 3.27 -17.60
C SER A 689 8.06 1.78 -17.89
N PHE A 690 7.97 0.94 -16.86
CA PHE A 690 8.16 -0.50 -16.98
C PHE A 690 7.08 -1.10 -17.90
N PRO A 691 7.39 -2.12 -18.73
CA PRO A 691 6.41 -2.69 -19.66
C PRO A 691 5.22 -3.31 -18.91
N GLU A 692 3.99 -2.96 -19.29
CA GLU A 692 2.76 -3.47 -18.67
C GLU A 692 2.67 -5.00 -18.73
N THR A 693 3.19 -5.60 -19.80
CA THR A 693 3.24 -7.06 -19.95
C THR A 693 4.21 -7.75 -18.98
N LEU A 694 5.03 -7.01 -18.24
CA LEU A 694 6.04 -7.56 -17.31
C LEU A 694 5.84 -7.06 -15.88
N GLU A 695 4.82 -6.25 -15.61
CA GLU A 695 4.62 -5.54 -14.34
C GLU A 695 4.51 -6.49 -13.13
N LEU A 696 3.85 -7.64 -13.27
CA LEU A 696 3.77 -8.68 -12.21
C LEU A 696 5.14 -9.27 -11.82
N ASP A 697 6.12 -9.20 -12.73
CA ASP A 697 7.47 -9.73 -12.55
C ASP A 697 8.53 -8.63 -12.31
N GLU A 698 8.13 -7.35 -12.19
CA GLU A 698 9.06 -6.22 -12.03
C GLU A 698 10.07 -6.44 -10.90
N ILE A 699 9.59 -6.87 -9.73
CA ILE A 699 10.43 -7.16 -8.55
C ILE A 699 11.44 -8.27 -8.86
N ARG A 700 11.05 -9.29 -9.62
CA ARG A 700 11.92 -10.43 -9.96
C ARG A 700 12.96 -10.03 -11.00
N TYR A 701 12.60 -9.21 -11.98
CA TYR A 701 13.56 -8.61 -12.91
C TYR A 701 14.55 -7.70 -12.17
N ASN A 702 14.08 -6.92 -11.19
CA ASN A 702 14.96 -6.09 -10.37
C ASN A 702 15.91 -6.94 -9.50
N GLN A 703 15.46 -8.07 -8.95
CA GLN A 703 16.34 -9.02 -8.25
C GLN A 703 17.43 -9.58 -9.18
N VAL A 704 17.08 -9.93 -10.42
CA VAL A 704 18.05 -10.38 -11.42
C VAL A 704 19.02 -9.26 -11.80
N HIS A 705 18.54 -8.03 -11.94
CA HIS A 705 19.36 -6.85 -12.20
C HIS A 705 20.41 -6.65 -11.08
N ILE A 706 19.97 -6.63 -9.81
CA ILE A 706 20.85 -6.48 -8.65
C ILE A 706 21.88 -7.62 -8.60
N ALA A 707 21.44 -8.87 -8.76
CA ALA A 707 22.32 -10.03 -8.78
C ALA A 707 23.38 -9.92 -9.91
N THR A 708 22.96 -9.50 -11.10
CA THR A 708 23.86 -9.27 -12.25
C THR A 708 24.90 -8.20 -11.94
N MET A 709 24.49 -7.08 -11.35
CA MET A 709 25.40 -6.00 -10.94
C MET A 709 26.42 -6.47 -9.90
N ARG A 710 25.99 -7.18 -8.85
CA ARG A 710 26.88 -7.76 -7.83
C ARG A 710 27.91 -8.70 -8.46
N LEU A 711 27.49 -9.57 -9.37
CA LEU A 711 28.38 -10.51 -10.06
C LEU A 711 29.40 -9.83 -10.97
N LEU A 712 29.01 -8.78 -11.66
CA LEU A 712 29.91 -8.02 -12.53
C LEU A 712 30.91 -7.19 -11.73
N ILE A 713 30.51 -6.60 -10.61
CA ILE A 713 31.42 -5.90 -9.69
C ILE A 713 32.43 -6.90 -9.11
N LEU A 714 31.96 -8.05 -8.60
CA LEU A 714 32.78 -9.14 -8.10
C LEU A 714 33.80 -9.60 -9.16
N SER A 715 33.34 -9.85 -10.39
CA SER A 715 34.20 -10.30 -11.49
C SER A 715 35.20 -9.22 -11.93
N THR A 716 34.81 -7.95 -11.89
CA THR A 716 35.68 -6.81 -12.20
C THR A 716 36.82 -6.74 -11.19
N ILE A 717 36.51 -6.78 -9.89
CA ILE A 717 37.51 -6.76 -8.82
C ILE A 717 38.45 -7.97 -8.93
N MET A 718 37.90 -9.18 -9.13
CA MET A 718 38.71 -10.39 -9.28
C MET A 718 39.63 -10.35 -10.50
N THR A 719 39.18 -9.74 -11.61
CA THR A 719 39.99 -9.57 -12.82
C THR A 719 41.12 -8.55 -12.61
N VAL A 720 40.83 -7.42 -11.96
CA VAL A 720 41.81 -6.40 -11.60
C VAL A 720 42.85 -6.97 -10.63
N LEU A 721 42.41 -7.70 -9.61
CA LEU A 721 43.29 -8.38 -8.65
C LEU A 721 44.20 -9.42 -9.33
N SER A 722 43.66 -10.19 -10.27
CA SER A 722 44.43 -11.18 -11.03
C SER A 722 45.52 -10.52 -11.90
N HIS A 723 45.28 -9.30 -12.39
CA HIS A 723 46.28 -8.54 -13.14
C HIS A 723 47.40 -8.01 -12.23
N LEU A 724 47.05 -7.49 -11.05
CA LEU A 724 48.02 -6.88 -10.11
C LEU A 724 48.87 -7.92 -9.37
N THR A 725 48.29 -9.07 -9.04
CA THR A 725 48.96 -10.12 -8.25
C THR A 725 49.62 -11.21 -9.10
N GLY A 726 49.50 -11.13 -10.43
CA GLY A 726 50.19 -12.01 -11.37
C GLY A 726 49.82 -13.50 -11.21
N SER A 727 50.83 -14.38 -11.10
CA SER A 727 50.60 -15.83 -11.03
C SER A 727 50.02 -16.32 -9.70
N ILE A 728 49.98 -15.48 -8.66
CA ILE A 728 49.58 -15.89 -7.31
C ILE A 728 48.12 -16.37 -7.28
N LEU A 729 47.18 -15.58 -7.81
CA LEU A 729 45.76 -16.00 -7.85
C LEU A 729 45.50 -17.13 -8.86
N ARG A 730 46.44 -17.42 -9.76
CA ARG A 730 46.39 -18.53 -10.70
C ARG A 730 46.95 -19.83 -10.10
N ASP A 731 47.97 -19.73 -9.26
CA ASP A 731 48.70 -20.86 -8.70
C ASP A 731 48.07 -21.35 -7.36
N TYR A 732 47.27 -20.50 -6.68
CA TYR A 732 46.63 -20.80 -5.38
C TYR A 732 45.09 -20.66 -5.41
N GLU A 733 44.39 -21.72 -5.85
CA GLU A 733 42.92 -21.76 -5.96
C GLU A 733 42.18 -21.62 -4.60
N SER A 734 42.83 -21.99 -3.49
CA SER A 734 42.29 -21.82 -2.12
C SER A 734 42.06 -20.34 -1.76
N ILE A 735 43.02 -19.48 -2.10
CA ILE A 735 42.95 -18.03 -1.84
C ILE A 735 41.83 -17.41 -2.67
N LYS A 736 41.74 -17.80 -3.95
CA LYS A 736 40.70 -17.33 -4.87
C LYS A 736 39.28 -17.66 -4.39
N ASN A 737 39.06 -18.87 -3.86
CA ASN A 737 37.76 -19.26 -3.31
C ASN A 737 37.41 -18.54 -1.99
N LEU A 738 38.41 -18.28 -1.14
CA LEU A 738 38.21 -17.55 0.11
C LEU A 738 37.89 -16.07 -0.13
N LEU A 739 38.60 -15.42 -1.05
CA LEU A 739 38.30 -14.05 -1.46
C LEU A 739 36.90 -13.96 -2.08
N LYS A 740 36.54 -14.91 -2.94
CA LYS A 740 35.20 -14.97 -3.55
C LYS A 740 34.09 -15.05 -2.49
N SER A 741 34.20 -15.94 -1.49
CA SER A 741 33.15 -16.11 -0.48
C SER A 741 32.99 -14.86 0.39
N GLN A 742 34.10 -14.24 0.80
CA GLN A 742 34.08 -13.01 1.59
C GLN A 742 33.49 -11.83 0.80
N MET A 743 33.85 -11.69 -0.48
CA MET A 743 33.34 -10.61 -1.32
C MET A 743 31.84 -10.77 -1.60
N ILE A 744 31.33 -12.00 -1.78
CA ILE A 744 29.89 -12.25 -1.93
C ILE A 744 29.13 -11.77 -0.69
N ILE A 745 29.61 -12.07 0.52
CA ILE A 745 28.98 -11.65 1.77
C ILE A 745 28.95 -10.12 1.89
N LEU A 746 30.07 -9.45 1.60
CA LEU A 746 30.13 -7.98 1.67
C LEU A 746 29.27 -7.28 0.61
N LEU A 747 29.15 -7.86 -0.58
CA LEU A 747 28.34 -7.33 -1.66
C LEU A 747 26.84 -7.62 -1.48
N ASP A 748 26.46 -8.46 -0.51
CA ASP A 748 25.05 -8.77 -0.23
C ASP A 748 24.27 -7.57 0.34
N ASP A 749 24.98 -6.62 0.97
CA ASP A 749 24.41 -5.36 1.48
C ASP A 749 24.13 -4.31 0.38
N PHE A 750 24.55 -4.55 -0.87
CA PHE A 750 24.32 -3.63 -2.01
C PHE A 750 23.00 -3.98 -2.73
N PRO A 751 22.03 -3.06 -2.93
CA PRO A 751 22.14 -1.60 -2.80
C PRO A 751 21.61 -1.01 -1.48
N GLU A 752 21.07 -1.83 -0.57
CA GLU A 752 20.13 -1.39 0.48
C GLU A 752 20.75 -0.67 1.70
N LYS A 753 22.04 -0.87 2.02
CA LYS A 753 22.58 -0.43 3.35
C LYS A 753 23.80 0.50 3.34
N LYS A 754 24.59 0.59 2.26
CA LYS A 754 25.84 1.39 2.22
C LYS A 754 26.09 1.97 0.82
N LYS A 755 26.77 3.12 0.74
CA LYS A 755 27.26 3.65 -0.55
C LYS A 755 28.27 2.64 -1.12
N LEU A 756 28.16 2.30 -2.41
CA LEU A 756 29.07 1.36 -3.10
C LEU A 756 30.56 1.68 -2.82
N LYS A 757 30.89 2.96 -2.70
CA LYS A 757 32.23 3.45 -2.37
C LYS A 757 32.74 2.94 -1.00
N ASP A 758 31.88 2.91 0.01
CA ASP A 758 32.22 2.45 1.36
C ASP A 758 32.39 0.92 1.39
N ILE A 759 31.56 0.20 0.62
CA ILE A 759 31.68 -1.25 0.43
C ILE A 759 33.02 -1.57 -0.24
N LEU A 760 33.40 -0.86 -1.30
CA LEU A 760 34.67 -1.07 -2.02
C LEU A 760 35.90 -0.76 -1.15
N ILE A 761 35.82 0.26 -0.28
CA ILE A 761 36.89 0.55 0.70
C ILE A 761 37.05 -0.63 1.67
N SER A 762 35.96 -1.07 2.31
CA SER A 762 35.97 -2.21 3.24
C SER A 762 36.47 -3.49 2.55
N LEU A 763 36.05 -3.71 1.31
CA LEU A 763 36.44 -4.86 0.51
C LEU A 763 37.93 -4.81 0.16
N SER A 764 38.47 -3.64 -0.19
CA SER A 764 39.91 -3.49 -0.48
C SER A 764 40.78 -3.88 0.72
N GLU A 765 40.41 -3.45 1.93
CA GLU A 765 41.14 -3.76 3.16
C GLU A 765 41.05 -5.24 3.52
N GLN A 766 39.87 -5.84 3.34
CA GLN A 766 39.65 -7.26 3.60
C GLN A 766 40.37 -8.17 2.59
N VAL A 767 40.43 -7.78 1.31
CA VAL A 767 41.19 -8.50 0.28
C VAL A 767 42.68 -8.47 0.61
N ILE A 768 43.24 -7.30 0.97
CA ILE A 768 44.66 -7.16 1.34
C ILE A 768 44.99 -8.05 2.55
N LYS A 769 44.18 -7.97 3.61
CA LYS A 769 44.37 -8.76 4.83
C LYS A 769 44.34 -10.26 4.54
N THR A 770 43.28 -10.75 3.90
CA THR A 770 43.10 -12.17 3.60
C THR A 770 44.20 -12.72 2.70
N THR A 771 44.65 -11.93 1.71
CA THR A 771 45.72 -12.38 0.81
C THR A 771 47.09 -12.38 1.50
N ARG A 772 47.35 -11.44 2.43
CA ARG A 772 48.54 -11.44 3.28
C ARG A 772 48.60 -12.65 4.20
N ASP A 773 47.52 -12.88 4.97
CA ASP A 773 47.44 -13.96 5.96
C ASP A 773 47.59 -15.35 5.31
N GLU A 774 47.12 -15.53 4.07
CA GLU A 774 47.27 -16.79 3.34
C GLU A 774 48.65 -16.95 2.66
N LEU A 775 49.31 -15.87 2.24
CA LEU A 775 50.63 -15.93 1.60
C LEU A 775 51.79 -16.01 2.59
N ASP A 776 51.60 -15.57 3.83
CA ASP A 776 52.53 -15.82 4.95
C ASP A 776 52.77 -17.32 5.15
N LYS A 777 51.77 -18.16 4.85
CA LYS A 777 51.90 -19.64 4.90
C LYS A 777 52.86 -20.20 3.86
N TYR A 778 53.22 -19.43 2.84
CA TYR A 778 54.08 -19.82 1.73
C TYR A 778 55.38 -19.00 1.63
N ASP A 779 55.68 -18.17 2.64
CA ASP A 779 56.87 -17.30 2.70
C ASP A 779 56.99 -16.32 1.51
N LYS A 780 55.84 -15.95 0.91
CA LYS A 780 55.75 -15.11 -0.31
C LYS A 780 55.03 -13.78 -0.10
N ALA A 781 54.72 -13.40 1.13
CA ALA A 781 53.94 -12.18 1.45
C ALA A 781 54.57 -10.87 0.97
N LYS A 782 55.89 -10.87 0.69
CA LYS A 782 56.63 -9.71 0.20
C LYS A 782 56.09 -9.12 -1.11
N ILE A 783 55.52 -9.96 -1.99
CA ILE A 783 54.95 -9.52 -3.29
C ILE A 783 53.69 -8.65 -3.12
N ILE A 784 52.95 -8.84 -2.01
CA ILE A 784 51.75 -8.05 -1.71
C ILE A 784 52.08 -6.79 -0.94
N ILE A 785 53.07 -6.83 -0.05
CA ILE A 785 53.54 -5.65 0.67
C ILE A 785 53.99 -4.55 -0.31
N ASP A 786 54.66 -4.93 -1.40
CA ASP A 786 55.11 -3.98 -2.44
C ASP A 786 53.97 -3.43 -3.32
N ASN A 787 52.76 -4.02 -3.28
CA ASN A 787 51.61 -3.67 -4.14
C ASN A 787 50.34 -3.29 -3.36
N GLU A 788 50.43 -3.09 -2.05
CA GLU A 788 49.28 -2.86 -1.16
C GLU A 788 48.50 -1.58 -1.53
N GLU A 789 49.21 -0.47 -1.72
CA GLU A 789 48.62 0.80 -2.16
C GLU A 789 48.00 0.68 -3.56
N ASN A 790 48.70 0.00 -4.49
CA ASN A 790 48.20 -0.24 -5.85
C ASN A 790 46.90 -1.06 -5.87
N ILE A 791 46.75 -2.06 -4.98
CA ILE A 791 45.54 -2.87 -4.86
C ILE A 791 44.40 -2.04 -4.27
N LYS A 792 44.68 -1.25 -3.23
CA LYS A 792 43.69 -0.37 -2.60
C LYS A 792 43.17 0.69 -3.57
N ASP A 793 44.06 1.33 -4.31
CA ASP A 793 43.72 2.33 -5.30
C ASP A 793 42.94 1.73 -6.47
N ALA A 794 43.34 0.55 -6.96
CA ALA A 794 42.64 -0.11 -8.06
C ALA A 794 41.21 -0.57 -7.70
N ILE A 795 40.98 -1.08 -6.48
CA ILE A 795 39.63 -1.48 -6.04
C ILE A 795 38.76 -0.26 -5.76
N THR A 796 39.31 0.78 -5.14
CA THR A 796 38.54 2.00 -4.84
C THR A 796 38.26 2.82 -6.10
N ALA A 797 39.13 2.78 -7.12
CA ALA A 797 38.93 3.40 -8.43
C ALA A 797 37.68 2.88 -9.16
N ILE A 798 37.29 1.62 -8.93
CA ILE A 798 36.04 1.06 -9.47
C ILE A 798 34.80 1.85 -9.01
N GLY A 799 34.87 2.51 -7.84
CA GLY A 799 33.82 3.37 -7.29
C GLY A 799 34.14 4.87 -7.27
N GLN A 800 35.23 5.33 -7.90
CA GLN A 800 35.57 6.75 -7.99
C GLN A 800 34.72 7.49 -9.04
N HIS A 801 34.45 6.81 -10.15
CA HIS A 801 33.49 7.21 -11.19
C HIS A 801 32.27 6.27 -11.18
N HIS A 802 31.30 6.52 -12.05
CA HIS A 802 30.14 5.66 -12.19
C HIS A 802 30.60 4.25 -12.61
N VAL A 803 30.22 3.18 -11.90
CA VAL A 803 30.83 1.83 -12.08
C VAL A 803 30.75 1.32 -13.53
N ILE A 804 29.72 1.76 -14.26
CA ILE A 804 29.46 1.40 -15.65
C ILE A 804 30.49 2.04 -16.61
N GLU A 805 31.14 3.12 -16.22
CA GLU A 805 32.19 3.79 -16.99
C GLU A 805 33.56 3.08 -16.87
N HIS A 806 33.72 2.21 -15.87
CA HIS A 806 34.97 1.48 -15.67
C HIS A 806 35.23 0.50 -16.84
N ALA A 807 36.38 0.61 -17.51
CA ALA A 807 36.67 -0.11 -18.74
C ALA A 807 36.58 -1.64 -18.62
N VAL A 808 37.03 -2.21 -17.49
CA VAL A 808 36.95 -3.66 -17.23
C VAL A 808 35.50 -4.08 -16.98
N PHE A 809 34.72 -3.27 -16.25
CA PHE A 809 33.32 -3.55 -15.98
C PHE A 809 32.51 -3.54 -17.27
N LYS A 810 32.72 -2.51 -18.10
CA LYS A 810 32.13 -2.36 -19.44
C LYS A 810 32.39 -3.58 -20.33
N LEU A 811 33.63 -4.07 -20.35
CA LEU A 811 34.01 -5.25 -21.13
C LEU A 811 33.35 -6.53 -20.60
N LEU A 812 33.30 -6.72 -19.29
CA LEU A 812 32.66 -7.90 -18.68
C LEU A 812 31.15 -7.87 -18.86
N PHE A 813 30.52 -6.71 -18.72
CA PHE A 813 29.11 -6.51 -19.04
C PHE A 813 28.83 -6.84 -20.50
N GLN A 814 29.67 -6.36 -21.43
CA GLN A 814 29.52 -6.66 -22.85
C GLN A 814 29.53 -8.17 -23.15
N ARG A 815 30.46 -8.88 -22.52
CA ARG A 815 30.57 -10.34 -22.60
C ARG A 815 29.37 -11.05 -21.99
N TYR A 816 28.87 -10.55 -20.86
CA TYR A 816 27.70 -11.11 -20.16
C TYR A 816 26.42 -10.99 -21.00
N VAL A 817 26.16 -9.81 -21.57
CA VAL A 817 25.00 -9.61 -22.44
C VAL A 817 25.14 -10.41 -23.73
N GLY A 818 26.32 -10.43 -24.36
CA GLY A 818 26.57 -11.26 -25.55
C GLY A 818 26.36 -12.77 -25.30
N PHE A 819 26.69 -13.24 -24.09
CA PHE A 819 26.41 -14.61 -23.66
C PHE A 819 24.91 -14.88 -23.55
N ILE A 820 24.14 -13.96 -22.97
CA ILE A 820 22.68 -14.08 -22.88
C ILE A 820 22.03 -14.06 -24.27
N HIS A 821 22.46 -13.17 -25.17
CA HIS A 821 21.96 -13.17 -26.55
C HIS A 821 22.21 -14.50 -27.26
N ASN A 822 23.41 -15.08 -27.12
CA ASN A 822 23.72 -16.39 -27.72
C ASN A 822 22.81 -17.50 -27.18
N LEU A 823 22.46 -17.45 -25.89
CA LEU A 823 21.52 -18.39 -25.28
C LEU A 823 20.07 -18.19 -25.77
N LEU A 824 19.65 -16.93 -25.94
CA LEU A 824 18.31 -16.58 -26.42
C LEU A 824 18.12 -16.86 -27.93
N ASP A 825 19.16 -16.73 -28.73
CA ASP A 825 19.14 -17.02 -30.16
C ASP A 825 19.15 -18.53 -30.45
N ASN A 826 19.65 -19.36 -29.52
CA ASN A 826 19.72 -20.83 -29.63
C ASN A 826 18.92 -21.56 -28.53
N PRO A 827 17.57 -21.45 -28.54
CA PRO A 827 16.74 -22.05 -27.49
C PRO A 827 16.82 -23.58 -27.42
N GLY A 828 17.23 -24.26 -28.50
CA GLY A 828 17.36 -25.72 -28.56
C GLY A 828 18.51 -26.31 -27.74
N SER A 829 19.48 -25.50 -27.29
CA SER A 829 20.59 -25.94 -26.42
C SER A 829 20.31 -25.77 -24.91
N SER A 830 19.12 -25.28 -24.54
CA SER A 830 18.76 -24.85 -23.18
C SER A 830 18.50 -25.98 -22.17
N THR A 831 18.52 -27.25 -22.57
CA THR A 831 18.22 -28.37 -21.68
C THR A 831 19.34 -28.70 -20.68
N SER A 832 20.55 -28.16 -20.84
CA SER A 832 21.57 -28.20 -19.79
C SER A 832 22.60 -27.05 -19.91
N LEU A 833 22.45 -26.01 -19.08
CA LEU A 833 23.42 -24.90 -18.94
C LEU A 833 24.81 -25.37 -18.45
N THR A 834 24.97 -26.64 -18.10
CA THR A 834 26.21 -27.25 -17.60
C THR A 834 27.32 -27.36 -18.64
N ASN A 835 27.00 -27.27 -19.95
CA ASN A 835 27.96 -27.47 -21.06
C ASN A 835 28.22 -26.21 -21.89
N VAL A 836 27.72 -25.03 -21.48
CA VAL A 836 27.91 -23.79 -22.24
C VAL A 836 29.20 -23.10 -21.82
N ALA A 837 30.04 -22.73 -22.79
CA ALA A 837 31.28 -22.00 -22.55
C ALA A 837 31.00 -20.60 -22.00
N ILE A 838 31.41 -20.34 -20.75
CA ILE A 838 31.23 -19.05 -20.08
C ILE A 838 32.27 -18.05 -20.60
N PRO A 839 31.91 -16.76 -20.77
CA PRO A 839 32.85 -15.75 -21.23
C PRO A 839 34.04 -15.58 -20.29
N ASN A 840 35.21 -15.33 -20.89
CA ASN A 840 36.45 -15.07 -20.16
C ASN A 840 36.27 -13.90 -19.17
N GLY A 841 36.70 -14.10 -17.92
CA GLY A 841 36.52 -13.16 -16.81
C GLY A 841 35.30 -13.43 -15.92
N LEU A 842 34.34 -14.23 -16.38
CA LEU A 842 33.16 -14.64 -15.60
C LEU A 842 33.27 -16.09 -15.06
N ASN A 843 34.25 -16.86 -15.51
CA ASN A 843 34.50 -18.25 -15.05
C ASN A 843 34.68 -18.37 -13.53
N ILE A 844 35.15 -17.32 -12.87
CA ILE A 844 35.35 -17.28 -11.41
C ILE A 844 34.01 -17.42 -10.66
N VAL A 845 32.94 -16.91 -11.26
CA VAL A 845 31.58 -16.87 -10.70
C VAL A 845 30.61 -17.73 -11.52
N MET A 846 31.11 -18.82 -12.09
CA MET A 846 30.36 -19.70 -13.00
C MET A 846 29.01 -20.15 -12.44
N ASN A 847 28.98 -20.67 -11.20
CA ASN A 847 27.75 -21.21 -10.60
C ASN A 847 26.70 -20.11 -10.37
N GLU A 848 27.15 -18.93 -9.94
CA GLU A 848 26.29 -17.80 -9.66
C GLU A 848 25.75 -17.15 -10.95
N VAL A 849 26.60 -17.08 -11.99
CA VAL A 849 26.20 -16.68 -13.35
C VAL A 849 25.15 -17.65 -13.90
N ILE A 850 25.38 -18.96 -13.80
CA ILE A 850 24.42 -19.97 -14.25
C ILE A 850 23.10 -19.82 -13.49
N SER A 851 23.12 -19.64 -12.17
CA SER A 851 21.90 -19.46 -11.36
C SER A 851 21.11 -18.21 -11.75
N THR A 852 21.80 -17.08 -11.91
CA THR A 852 21.20 -15.79 -12.27
C THR A 852 20.63 -15.81 -13.68
N VAL A 853 21.40 -16.32 -14.65
CA VAL A 853 20.96 -16.48 -16.04
C VAL A 853 19.82 -17.49 -16.14
N SER A 854 19.85 -18.61 -15.40
CA SER A 854 18.74 -19.57 -15.35
C SER A 854 17.45 -18.92 -14.84
N SER A 855 17.55 -18.06 -13.83
CA SER A 855 16.40 -17.34 -13.28
C SER A 855 15.85 -16.34 -14.30
N PHE A 856 16.74 -15.60 -14.96
CA PHE A 856 16.36 -14.67 -16.03
C PHE A 856 15.70 -15.38 -17.22
N LEU A 857 16.29 -16.47 -17.72
CA LEU A 857 15.75 -17.23 -18.83
C LEU A 857 14.40 -17.87 -18.50
N ARG A 858 14.17 -18.31 -17.25
CA ARG A 858 12.86 -18.79 -16.80
C ARG A 858 11.80 -17.69 -16.86
N LEU A 859 12.11 -16.49 -16.37
CA LEU A 859 11.21 -15.33 -16.45
C LEU A 859 10.89 -14.99 -17.91
N ILE A 860 11.91 -14.91 -18.77
CA ILE A 860 11.72 -14.62 -20.20
C ILE A 860 10.87 -15.70 -20.87
N THR A 861 11.18 -16.98 -20.63
CA THR A 861 10.46 -18.10 -21.26
C THR A 861 8.99 -18.08 -20.86
N TYR A 862 8.70 -17.88 -19.57
CA TYR A 862 7.32 -17.79 -19.08
C TYR A 862 6.58 -16.58 -19.67
N ASN A 863 7.16 -15.38 -19.57
CA ASN A 863 6.55 -14.17 -20.10
C ASN A 863 6.35 -14.22 -21.62
N ARG A 864 7.24 -14.88 -22.37
CA ARG A 864 7.00 -15.18 -23.79
C ARG A 864 5.81 -16.12 -23.96
N MET A 865 5.74 -17.21 -23.22
CA MET A 865 4.61 -18.13 -23.32
C MET A 865 3.27 -17.44 -23.06
N VAL A 866 3.21 -16.48 -22.14
CA VAL A 866 2.01 -15.68 -21.81
C VAL A 866 1.73 -14.61 -22.87
N PHE A 867 2.69 -13.75 -23.22
CA PHE A 867 2.45 -12.50 -23.95
C PHE A 867 2.90 -12.48 -25.42
N ASN A 868 3.46 -13.58 -25.97
CA ASN A 868 4.04 -13.57 -27.31
C ASN A 868 3.10 -13.09 -28.42
N GLU A 869 1.80 -13.42 -28.34
CA GLU A 869 0.83 -12.94 -29.34
C GLU A 869 0.70 -11.40 -29.37
N HIS A 870 0.83 -10.74 -28.22
CA HIS A 870 0.77 -9.28 -28.13
C HIS A 870 2.07 -8.66 -28.65
N TYR A 871 3.23 -9.27 -28.36
CA TYR A 871 4.51 -8.86 -28.89
C TYR A 871 4.59 -8.95 -30.41
N ASP A 872 4.13 -10.06 -30.99
CA ASP A 872 4.14 -10.26 -32.45
C ASP A 872 3.29 -9.21 -33.18
N ARG A 873 2.16 -8.80 -32.59
CA ARG A 873 1.30 -7.73 -33.14
C ARG A 873 2.00 -6.39 -33.15
N ILE A 874 2.61 -5.99 -32.03
CA ILE A 874 3.34 -4.71 -31.90
C ILE A 874 4.53 -4.66 -32.87
N ILE A 875 5.31 -5.74 -32.93
CA ILE A 875 6.48 -5.80 -33.80
C ILE A 875 6.07 -5.72 -35.28
N SER A 876 4.99 -6.40 -35.67
CA SER A 876 4.46 -6.31 -37.03
C SER A 876 4.04 -4.89 -37.39
N GLN A 877 3.45 -4.15 -36.45
CA GLN A 877 3.10 -2.74 -36.63
C GLN A 877 4.35 -1.87 -36.84
N LEU A 878 5.38 -2.01 -36.00
CA LEU A 878 6.66 -1.29 -36.12
C LEU A 878 7.37 -1.56 -37.46
N GLN A 879 7.33 -2.80 -37.93
CA GLN A 879 7.90 -3.16 -39.23
C GLN A 879 7.12 -2.53 -40.39
N SER A 880 5.79 -2.50 -40.32
CA SER A 880 4.92 -1.91 -41.34
C SER A 880 5.02 -0.38 -41.45
N SER A 881 5.10 0.33 -40.33
CA SER A 881 5.26 1.79 -40.29
C SER A 881 6.61 2.23 -40.88
N SER A 882 7.66 1.44 -40.66
CA SER A 882 8.99 1.67 -41.24
C SER A 882 9.06 1.45 -42.76
N SER A 883 8.18 0.62 -43.31
CA SER A 883 8.07 0.32 -44.74
C SER A 883 7.32 1.40 -45.51
N SER A 884 6.47 2.18 -44.81
CA SER A 884 5.61 3.23 -45.36
C SER A 884 6.32 4.59 -45.50
N ASN A 885 7.47 4.75 -44.82
CA ASN A 885 8.31 5.95 -44.81
C ASN A 885 9.56 5.83 -45.70
N LYS A 886 9.57 4.90 -46.67
CA LYS A 886 10.67 4.70 -47.64
C LYS A 886 10.29 5.18 -49.03
#